data_AF-A0A496Q9D5-F1
#
_entry.id   AF-A0A496Q9D5-F1
#
_cell.length_a   1.000
_cell.length_b   1.000
_cell.length_c   1.000
_cell.angle_alpha   90.00
_cell.angle_beta   90.00
_cell.angle_gamma   90.00
#
_symmetry.space_group_name_H-M   'P 1'
#
loop_
_entity.id
_entity.type
_entity.pdbx_description
1 polymer ?
#
loop_
_entity_poly.entity_id
_entity_poly.type
_entity_poly.pdbx_seq_one_letter_code
_entity_poly.pdbx_strand_id
1 'polypeptide(L)'
;MYTLYKYVIKETLLPFLIGLGGFVVFVSVELLYQLSDTIVRYRVGFDKLLLLLYYQLPYFLVMGIPVGALFSIFWVISRLSADNEIVAIQVHGINLKRLVIPFLIVSLVLSGLAYVLNDYLVPTANRKFFEAQYKYIYRKNPESFSELVRTNTFFKVRENQYFYIEEFEKSSNTFKDVLIYELGSKVTVTHAKRAKKEGNVWILEDGRVYTVDSNGLLSFDASFKRMNLDISQEIEEFVRSSKSSKEMTSRELKRRIENFKKLHVETAALEVEYQSKFATSLAPLIIVILGVPISLVFNIRTKSWSVILTFILVVLYQGSDAWISALGKEKYLPPSLAPWIPNLIFGLCGFTMFVLLDTKLLLVTRDRILAVFKRKNLLFIALLLIGAGTLLQGEIIRITAEEAVAHGETLVAEGNITVKYSDLTVHASAATITSEIATFSGNVRILSPDINETTGETLVVNDERATITNARFAEGDLLLISPLMTITFSQEANNRSYEVIESDRESTVVQEDRSYRVARFVYERHLGMLTAWEVKGKEKVKNKKGQMKWVNVVGPKIQIEIDDDLSTSTIYSGYITTCDLEEPHYRFEARRVVILPSKVLVSEDMFLDLLGVVVLYYPIYFLDVSGGKQPVEFSASFGSNDGFGFIVRNNFELFGGEGTVVYSYKEKGEEAGKKTYIEYTYPFNDYTSLKFRFDAPSKLGISYGTKLWGFSLGLGYNSESTEAGKKSSLGLTLKQKVGKREIVVTSSENIREDGAKVLIPINMTLKKYPLSQPPWSFQISNLGFKISSFANPGEFAFQKLGSGSLEFTMSGSYGLNSGEKVKNSGSLGLSLIRRDESLTSSLFLDHLASFDILNASAKNFMGSTTQKINLSVAGGISTSRNAERCGFKLSYSWNWEVPTKILSVGVGYTLQESNGRNIGAFKSFNADLNSISAGLTLKALPIAVVSLEKIGYDFKTHTWSNLELSTSSKWQFGSLALKLTSKTPIYIADGSALKKTSWQITTTLKTRRVSLNNTSAFAVDYLSGTPIESVNNKFSLRIGKLWYLDSFKFSGTYILDLSHGFEISKLDSKLEFVFFGIKHTFKKLRFYQDRWILDYFTTFHGWSTGISGTFYESGAIGGGKLTLGFPLHCWNGRLYTEFSKKSGGITEGWDVGKVSLTFYIKDFPEKFFSFSVNPWGFNAGIF
;
A
#
# COMPACT_ATOMS: atom_id res chain seq x y z
N MET A 1 14.86 39.35 -15.14
CA MET A 1 15.92 38.35 -14.86
C MET A 1 16.50 38.48 -13.45
N TYR A 2 16.99 39.66 -13.04
CA TYR A 2 17.54 39.88 -11.68
C TYR A 2 16.61 39.41 -10.55
N THR A 3 15.32 39.70 -10.64
CA THR A 3 14.30 39.26 -9.67
C THR A 3 14.20 37.73 -9.56
N LEU A 4 14.26 37.02 -10.69
CA LEU A 4 14.23 35.55 -10.73
C LEU A 4 15.49 34.96 -10.09
N TYR A 5 16.66 35.52 -10.37
CA TYR A 5 17.91 35.06 -9.77
C TYR A 5 17.92 35.29 -8.26
N LYS A 6 17.52 36.47 -7.80
CA LYS A 6 17.39 36.77 -6.37
C LYS A 6 16.39 35.85 -5.68
N TYR A 7 15.26 35.55 -6.33
CA TYR A 7 14.26 34.62 -5.80
C TYR A 7 14.82 33.20 -5.65
N VAL A 8 15.41 32.63 -6.72
CA VAL A 8 15.99 31.29 -6.69
C VAL A 8 17.12 31.20 -5.64
N ILE A 9 18.03 32.18 -5.59
CA ILE A 9 19.12 32.19 -4.60
C ILE A 9 18.57 32.23 -3.17
N LYS A 10 17.56 33.06 -2.89
CA LYS A 10 16.93 33.12 -1.56
C LYS A 10 16.31 31.77 -1.17
N GLU A 11 15.67 31.10 -2.11
CA GLU A 11 15.06 29.79 -1.90
C GLU A 11 16.07 28.65 -1.74
N THR A 12 17.29 28.79 -2.29
CA THR A 12 18.34 27.77 -2.14
C THR A 12 19.00 27.73 -0.76
N LEU A 13 18.99 28.84 -0.02
CA LEU A 13 19.80 28.97 1.19
C LEU A 13 19.33 28.03 2.32
N LEU A 14 18.02 27.98 2.58
CA LEU A 14 17.47 27.16 3.66
C LEU A 14 17.61 25.64 3.37
N PRO A 15 17.21 25.12 2.20
CA PRO A 15 17.43 23.72 1.84
C PRO A 15 18.92 23.34 1.87
N PHE A 16 19.83 24.23 1.44
CA PHE A 16 21.27 23.98 1.52
C PHE A 16 21.72 23.70 2.95
N LEU A 17 21.33 24.55 3.91
CA LEU A 17 21.68 24.38 5.32
C LEU A 17 21.07 23.10 5.91
N ILE A 18 19.85 22.73 5.51
CA ILE A 18 19.20 21.48 5.94
C ILE A 18 19.97 20.26 5.39
N GLY A 19 20.32 20.26 4.11
CA GLY A 19 21.07 19.16 3.49
C GLY A 19 22.48 19.03 4.06
N LEU A 20 23.17 20.15 4.25
CA LEU A 20 24.49 20.21 4.89
C LEU A 20 24.43 19.70 6.34
N GLY A 21 23.48 20.19 7.14
CA GLY A 21 23.29 19.76 8.52
C GLY A 21 22.93 18.28 8.63
N GLY A 22 22.04 17.80 7.76
CA GLY A 22 21.68 16.38 7.68
C GLY A 22 22.87 15.48 7.37
N PHE A 23 23.71 15.88 6.40
CA PHE A 23 24.94 15.15 6.08
C PHE A 23 25.94 15.16 7.23
N VAL A 24 26.17 16.32 7.86
CA VAL A 24 27.07 16.42 9.02
C VAL A 24 26.60 15.50 10.14
N VAL A 25 25.29 15.47 10.45
CA VAL A 25 24.73 14.55 11.46
C VAL A 25 24.93 13.10 11.06
N PHE A 26 24.64 12.75 9.80
CA PHE A 26 24.80 11.38 9.29
C PHE A 26 26.25 10.88 9.45
N VAL A 27 27.24 11.64 8.97
CA VAL A 27 28.66 11.27 9.08
C VAL A 27 29.14 11.32 10.53
N SER A 28 28.57 12.21 11.35
CA SER A 28 28.86 12.24 12.79
C SER A 28 28.44 10.95 13.50
N VAL A 29 27.25 10.43 13.17
CA VAL A 29 26.76 9.16 13.72
C VAL A 29 27.64 8.00 13.27
N GLU A 30 28.03 7.98 12.00
CA GLU A 30 28.95 6.96 11.47
C GLU A 30 30.30 6.99 12.19
N LEU A 31 30.89 8.17 12.39
CA LEU A 31 32.14 8.29 13.16
C LEU A 31 31.97 7.81 14.60
N LEU A 32 30.86 8.14 15.26
CA LEU A 32 30.57 7.66 16.61
C LEU A 32 30.39 6.14 16.64
N TYR A 33 29.79 5.55 15.60
CA TYR A 33 29.66 4.10 15.46
C TYR A 33 31.03 3.43 15.26
N GLN A 34 31.88 3.94 14.37
CA GLN A 34 33.25 3.41 14.16
C GLN A 34 34.10 3.49 15.43
N LEU A 35 33.94 4.58 16.20
CA LEU A 35 34.66 4.73 17.46
C LEU A 35 34.03 3.93 18.61
N SER A 36 32.81 3.40 18.47
CA SER A 36 32.04 2.80 19.57
C SER A 36 32.76 1.65 20.27
N ASP A 37 33.36 0.70 19.53
CA ASP A 37 34.13 -0.40 20.14
C ASP A 37 35.31 0.13 20.96
N THR A 38 35.99 1.14 20.42
CA THR A 38 37.15 1.76 21.08
C THR A 38 36.70 2.55 22.32
N ILE A 39 35.56 3.23 22.26
CA ILE A 39 34.98 4.01 23.36
C ILE A 39 34.53 3.12 24.52
N VAL A 40 33.87 2.00 24.20
CA VAL A 40 33.42 1.00 25.18
C VAL A 40 34.62 0.32 25.84
N ARG A 41 35.62 -0.05 25.03
CA ARG A 41 36.86 -0.70 25.49
C ARG A 41 37.69 0.19 26.43
N TYR A 42 37.80 1.49 26.13
CA TYR A 42 38.63 2.43 26.91
C TYR A 42 37.85 3.34 27.88
N ARG A 43 36.53 3.14 28.02
CA ARG A 43 35.63 3.92 28.88
C ARG A 43 35.81 5.44 28.70
N VAL A 44 35.66 5.91 27.46
CA VAL A 44 35.81 7.33 27.11
C VAL A 44 34.50 8.07 27.44
N GLY A 45 34.58 9.18 28.17
CA GLY A 45 33.41 9.98 28.54
C GLY A 45 32.74 10.65 27.32
N PHE A 46 31.42 10.79 27.36
CA PHE A 46 30.62 11.38 26.28
C PHE A 46 31.03 12.82 25.91
N ASP A 47 31.53 13.57 26.89
CA ASP A 47 32.08 14.92 26.70
C ASP A 47 33.30 14.93 25.76
N LYS A 48 34.17 13.91 25.84
CA LYS A 48 35.33 13.76 24.96
C LYS A 48 34.94 13.34 23.55
N LEU A 49 33.82 12.63 23.39
CA LEU A 49 33.28 12.28 22.07
C LEU A 49 32.78 13.51 21.34
N LEU A 50 32.06 14.39 22.04
CA LEU A 50 31.64 15.68 21.47
C LEU A 50 32.83 16.55 21.10
N LEU A 51 33.92 16.52 21.89
CA LEU A 51 35.14 17.24 21.57
C LEU A 51 35.84 16.71 20.29
N LEU A 52 35.90 15.38 20.13
CA LEU A 52 36.43 14.76 18.90
C LEU A 52 35.55 15.10 17.69
N LEU A 53 34.23 15.06 17.86
CA LEU A 53 33.29 15.45 16.81
C LEU A 53 33.47 16.92 16.41
N TYR A 54 33.67 17.80 17.40
CA TYR A 54 33.93 19.22 17.16
C TYR A 54 35.19 19.45 16.32
N TYR A 55 36.26 18.69 16.56
CA TYR A 55 37.49 18.77 15.75
C TYR A 55 37.33 18.18 14.35
N GLN A 56 36.45 17.21 14.13
CA GLN A 56 36.19 16.66 12.79
C GLN A 56 35.18 17.49 11.98
N LEU A 57 34.44 18.38 12.62
CA LEU A 57 33.36 19.16 12.00
C LEU A 57 33.80 19.95 10.75
N PRO A 58 34.95 20.65 10.71
CA PRO A 58 35.42 21.32 9.50
C PRO A 58 35.58 20.38 8.29
N TYR A 59 36.05 19.15 8.54
CA TYR A 59 36.20 18.13 7.50
C TYR A 59 34.83 17.66 6.98
N PHE A 60 33.87 17.45 7.88
CA PHE A 60 32.50 17.12 7.52
C PHE A 60 31.79 18.23 6.75
N LEU A 61 32.06 19.51 7.08
CA LEU A 61 31.54 20.64 6.32
C LEU A 61 32.07 20.63 4.89
N VAL A 62 33.38 20.42 4.68
CA VAL A 62 33.96 20.36 3.32
C VAL A 62 33.33 19.24 2.50
N MET A 63 33.16 18.04 3.07
CA MET A 63 32.48 16.93 2.38
C MET A 63 30.98 17.16 2.20
N GLY A 64 30.35 17.89 3.11
CA GLY A 64 28.91 18.14 3.12
C GLY A 64 28.45 19.30 2.22
N ILE A 65 29.32 20.25 1.87
CA ILE A 65 28.96 21.38 1.00
C ILE A 65 28.42 20.91 -0.36
N PRO A 66 29.06 19.97 -1.09
CA PRO A 66 28.51 19.43 -2.33
C PRO A 66 27.15 18.74 -2.13
N VAL A 67 26.97 18.03 -1.02
CA VAL A 67 25.72 17.32 -0.66
C VAL A 67 24.58 18.30 -0.40
N GLY A 68 24.82 19.33 0.40
CA GLY A 68 23.86 20.38 0.68
C GLY A 68 23.49 21.16 -0.59
N ALA A 69 24.46 21.41 -1.49
CA ALA A 69 24.21 22.09 -2.76
C ALA A 69 23.29 21.25 -3.66
N LEU A 70 23.56 19.95 -3.79
CA LEU A 70 22.73 19.04 -4.58
C LEU A 70 21.31 18.90 -4.01
N PHE A 71 21.19 18.73 -2.70
CA PHE A 71 19.90 18.67 -2.01
C PHE A 71 19.08 19.94 -2.24
N SER A 72 19.74 21.11 -2.15
CA SER A 72 19.10 22.40 -2.38
C SER A 72 18.56 22.53 -3.80
N ILE A 73 19.33 22.10 -4.79
CA ILE A 73 18.91 22.08 -6.20
C ILE A 73 17.65 21.24 -6.37
N PHE A 74 17.68 19.97 -5.95
CA PHE A 74 16.54 19.08 -6.13
C PHE A 74 15.33 19.52 -5.32
N TRP A 75 15.51 20.14 -4.16
CA TRP A 75 14.41 20.66 -3.36
C TRP A 75 13.76 21.87 -4.02
N VAL A 76 14.56 22.87 -4.43
CA VAL A 76 14.05 24.10 -5.04
C VAL A 76 13.39 23.79 -6.38
N ILE A 77 14.02 23.00 -7.26
CA ILE A 77 13.43 22.65 -8.55
C ILE A 77 12.18 21.77 -8.37
N SER A 78 12.16 20.87 -7.38
CA SER A 78 10.98 20.06 -7.08
C SER A 78 9.80 20.91 -6.63
N ARG A 79 10.05 21.89 -5.77
CA ARG A 79 9.04 22.87 -5.36
C ARG A 79 8.55 23.69 -6.56
N LEU A 80 9.47 24.29 -7.33
CA LEU A 80 9.10 25.10 -8.50
C LEU A 80 8.32 24.28 -9.55
N SER A 81 8.60 22.98 -9.67
CA SER A 81 7.84 22.07 -10.53
C SER A 81 6.45 21.77 -9.96
N ALA A 82 6.35 21.47 -8.67
CA ALA A 82 5.08 21.17 -7.99
C ALA A 82 4.10 22.36 -8.01
N ASP A 83 4.63 23.57 -7.81
CA ASP A 83 3.87 24.82 -7.85
C ASP A 83 3.62 25.30 -9.30
N ASN A 84 4.08 24.55 -10.31
CA ASN A 84 4.05 24.88 -11.74
C ASN A 84 4.74 26.21 -12.11
N GLU A 85 5.62 26.74 -11.25
CA GLU A 85 6.40 27.94 -11.50
C GLU A 85 7.37 27.75 -12.67
N ILE A 86 7.93 26.53 -12.86
CA ILE A 86 8.79 26.22 -14.03
C ILE A 86 8.00 26.37 -15.34
N VAL A 87 6.75 25.87 -15.38
CA VAL A 87 5.88 26.00 -16.55
C VAL A 87 5.53 27.47 -16.79
N ALA A 88 5.22 28.22 -15.73
CA ALA A 88 4.96 29.65 -15.83
C ALA A 88 6.18 30.42 -16.39
N ILE A 89 7.40 30.07 -15.98
CA ILE A 89 8.66 30.65 -16.50
C ILE A 89 8.84 30.34 -18.00
N GLN A 90 8.56 29.11 -18.43
CA GLN A 90 8.66 28.69 -19.83
C GLN A 90 7.62 29.38 -20.72
N VAL A 91 6.38 29.57 -20.25
CA VAL A 91 5.31 30.28 -20.98
C VAL A 91 5.67 31.76 -21.20
N HIS A 92 6.50 32.35 -20.34
CA HIS A 92 7.05 33.70 -20.52
C HIS A 92 8.28 33.74 -21.46
N GLY A 93 8.58 32.65 -22.18
CA GLY A 93 9.69 32.56 -23.14
C GLY A 93 11.08 32.51 -22.49
N ILE A 94 11.17 32.26 -21.18
CA ILE A 94 12.45 32.14 -20.48
C ILE A 94 12.95 30.71 -20.62
N ASN A 95 14.05 30.55 -21.35
CA ASN A 95 14.72 29.28 -21.56
C ASN A 95 15.20 28.65 -20.21
N LEU A 96 15.05 27.33 -20.04
CA LEU A 96 15.39 26.61 -18.80
C LEU A 96 16.87 26.68 -18.43
N LYS A 97 17.77 26.81 -19.41
CA LYS A 97 19.22 27.00 -19.19
C LYS A 97 19.51 28.22 -18.31
N ARG A 98 18.62 29.22 -18.33
CA ARG A 98 18.76 30.43 -17.50
C ARG A 98 18.51 30.16 -16.01
N LEU A 99 17.84 29.07 -15.64
CA LEU A 99 17.66 28.65 -14.25
C LEU A 99 18.95 28.06 -13.65
N VAL A 100 19.92 27.63 -14.45
CA VAL A 100 21.20 27.08 -13.95
C VAL A 100 22.11 28.17 -13.38
N ILE A 101 22.08 29.36 -13.97
CA ILE A 101 22.94 30.51 -13.62
C ILE A 101 22.91 30.87 -12.12
N PRO A 102 21.75 31.05 -11.44
CA PRO A 102 21.73 31.38 -10.02
C PRO A 102 22.37 30.29 -9.14
N PHE A 103 22.20 29.01 -9.47
CA PHE A 103 22.86 27.93 -8.74
C PHE A 103 24.36 27.91 -8.99
N LEU A 104 24.80 28.20 -10.22
CA LEU A 104 26.22 28.33 -10.61
C LEU A 104 26.94 29.44 -9.83
N ILE A 105 26.28 30.58 -9.62
CA ILE A 105 26.84 31.67 -8.81
C ILE A 105 27.02 31.23 -7.36
N VAL A 106 26.00 30.57 -6.78
CA VAL A 106 26.06 30.06 -5.41
C VAL A 106 27.15 29.00 -5.27
N SER A 107 27.27 28.07 -6.22
CA SER A 107 28.27 27.00 -6.15
C SER A 107 29.70 27.49 -6.31
N LEU A 108 29.94 28.53 -7.11
CA LEU A 108 31.25 29.17 -7.22
C LEU A 108 31.70 29.76 -5.87
N VAL A 109 30.78 30.42 -5.15
CA VAL A 109 31.05 30.95 -3.80
C VAL A 109 31.31 29.81 -2.81
N LEU A 110 30.50 28.75 -2.86
CA LEU A 110 30.65 27.57 -2.01
C LEU A 110 31.96 26.81 -2.27
N SER A 111 32.42 26.73 -3.52
CA SER A 111 33.71 26.15 -3.89
C SER A 111 34.88 26.95 -3.33
N GLY A 112 34.81 28.28 -3.39
CA GLY A 112 35.81 29.16 -2.75
C GLY A 112 35.85 28.96 -1.23
N LEU A 113 34.69 28.87 -0.60
CA LEU A 113 34.58 28.59 0.84
C LEU A 113 35.14 27.19 1.18
N ALA A 114 34.82 26.17 0.39
CA ALA A 114 35.31 24.81 0.57
C ALA A 114 36.84 24.76 0.49
N TYR A 115 37.45 25.48 -0.45
CA TYR A 115 38.92 25.59 -0.57
C TYR A 115 39.57 26.19 0.68
N VAL A 116 39.03 27.31 1.17
CA VAL A 116 39.53 27.95 2.40
C VAL A 116 39.42 27.03 3.60
N LEU A 117 38.28 26.34 3.75
CA LEU A 117 38.09 25.36 4.82
C LEU A 117 39.07 24.18 4.69
N ASN A 118 39.21 23.61 3.49
CA ASN A 118 40.00 22.41 3.25
C ASN A 118 41.52 22.64 3.36
N ASP A 119 42.01 23.84 3.03
CA ASP A 119 43.44 24.13 3.09
C ASP A 119 43.92 24.71 4.42
N TYR A 120 43.08 25.47 5.13
CA TYR A 120 43.48 26.15 6.38
C TYR A 120 42.83 25.53 7.63
N LEU A 121 41.51 25.34 7.63
CA LEU A 121 40.79 24.94 8.84
C LEU A 121 40.86 23.42 9.09
N VAL A 122 40.66 22.62 8.04
CA VAL A 122 40.67 21.15 8.10
C VAL A 122 42.00 20.59 8.61
N PRO A 123 43.19 21.01 8.11
CA PRO A 123 44.47 20.47 8.59
C PRO A 123 44.70 20.77 10.08
N THR A 124 44.36 21.98 10.50
CA THR A 124 44.47 22.42 11.90
C THR A 124 43.52 21.63 12.81
N ALA A 125 42.30 21.38 12.34
CA ALA A 125 41.28 20.64 13.09
C ALA A 125 41.60 19.14 13.16
N ASN A 126 42.07 18.53 12.06
CA ASN A 126 42.55 17.15 12.02
C ASN A 126 43.73 16.93 12.98
N ARG A 127 44.67 17.88 13.06
CA ARG A 127 45.76 17.80 14.04
C ARG A 127 45.24 17.74 15.48
N LYS A 128 44.33 18.65 15.85
CA LYS A 128 43.68 18.64 17.17
C LYS A 128 42.85 17.38 17.42
N PHE A 129 42.23 16.83 16.38
CA PHE A 129 41.51 15.56 16.42
C PHE A 129 42.45 14.41 16.78
N PHE A 130 43.58 14.25 16.07
CA PHE A 130 44.56 13.21 16.38
C PHE A 130 45.17 13.38 17.78
N GLU A 131 45.57 14.60 18.16
CA GLU A 131 46.07 14.90 19.51
C GLU A 131 45.06 14.52 20.60
N ALA A 132 43.77 14.85 20.41
CA ALA A 132 42.70 14.47 21.33
C ALA A 132 42.43 12.96 21.34
N GLN A 133 42.53 12.30 20.19
CA GLN A 133 42.33 10.85 20.08
C GLN A 133 43.39 10.08 20.88
N TYR A 134 44.67 10.45 20.74
CA TYR A 134 45.77 9.88 21.52
C TYR A 134 45.62 10.11 23.03
N LYS A 135 45.27 11.34 23.42
CA LYS A 135 45.15 11.73 24.83
C LYS A 135 43.95 11.08 25.53
N TYR A 136 42.78 11.05 24.91
CA TYR A 136 41.53 10.68 25.58
C TYR A 136 41.06 9.25 25.29
N ILE A 137 41.32 8.72 24.09
CA ILE A 137 40.91 7.36 23.72
C ILE A 137 41.97 6.36 24.17
N TYR A 138 43.22 6.57 23.76
CA TYR A 138 44.29 5.63 24.06
C TYR A 138 44.90 5.82 25.47
N ARG A 139 44.46 6.86 26.22
CA ARG A 139 44.92 7.22 27.59
C ARG A 139 46.44 7.16 27.74
N LYS A 140 47.12 7.58 26.70
CA LYS A 140 48.56 7.51 26.55
C LYS A 140 49.11 8.93 26.57
N ASN A 141 50.22 9.13 27.27
CA ASN A 141 50.84 10.45 27.34
C ASN A 141 51.30 10.83 25.93
N PRO A 142 50.78 11.93 25.33
CA PRO A 142 51.21 12.38 24.00
C PRO A 142 52.71 12.73 23.94
N GLU A 143 53.40 12.74 25.07
CA GLU A 143 54.82 13.05 25.21
C GLU A 143 55.74 11.81 25.13
N SER A 144 55.18 10.59 25.12
CA SER A 144 55.96 9.35 25.07
C SER A 144 56.53 9.09 23.66
N PHE A 145 57.86 9.19 23.52
CA PHE A 145 58.58 9.11 22.24
C PHE A 145 58.24 7.85 21.43
N SER A 146 58.13 6.68 22.06
CA SER A 146 57.90 5.38 21.39
C SER A 146 56.52 5.23 20.74
N GLU A 147 55.57 6.10 21.05
CA GLU A 147 54.18 6.00 20.55
C GLU A 147 53.90 6.94 19.37
N LEU A 148 54.78 7.93 19.17
CA LEU A 148 54.71 8.92 18.10
C LEU A 148 55.53 8.55 16.86
N VAL A 149 56.44 7.57 16.96
CA VAL A 149 57.23 7.11 15.81
C VAL A 149 56.33 6.38 14.82
N ARG A 150 56.28 6.89 13.58
CA ARG A 150 55.57 6.29 12.45
C ARG A 150 56.58 5.56 11.54
N THR A 151 56.16 4.46 10.93
CA THR A 151 56.96 3.71 9.95
C THR A 151 57.12 4.51 8.65
N ASN A 152 58.18 4.26 7.88
CA ASN A 152 58.55 5.01 6.67
C ASN A 152 58.70 6.53 6.89
N THR A 153 59.29 6.94 8.01
CA THR A 153 59.46 8.36 8.32
C THR A 153 60.79 8.87 7.80
N PHE A 154 60.72 9.84 6.89
CA PHE A 154 61.87 10.59 6.40
C PHE A 154 61.92 11.98 7.05
N PHE A 155 63.05 12.36 7.64
CA PHE A 155 63.19 13.62 8.34
C PHE A 155 64.56 14.26 8.25
N LYS A 156 64.57 15.59 8.33
CA LYS A 156 65.79 16.39 8.31
C LYS A 156 66.25 16.58 9.75
N VAL A 157 67.47 16.13 10.06
CA VAL A 157 68.06 16.22 11.41
C VAL A 157 68.88 17.52 11.52
N ARG A 158 69.72 17.78 10.52
CA ARG A 158 70.56 18.99 10.42
C ARG A 158 70.53 19.54 8.99
N GLU A 159 71.13 20.70 8.76
CA GLU A 159 71.33 21.15 7.38
C GLU A 159 72.11 20.09 6.59
N ASN A 160 71.57 19.71 5.43
CA ASN A 160 72.11 18.65 4.58
C ASN A 160 72.19 17.24 5.20
N GLN A 161 71.61 16.98 6.37
CA GLN A 161 71.54 15.63 6.92
C GLN A 161 70.09 15.18 7.09
N TYR A 162 69.78 14.02 6.52
CA TYR A 162 68.46 13.43 6.53
C TYR A 162 68.50 12.00 7.04
N PHE A 163 67.39 11.59 7.66
CA PHE A 163 67.25 10.31 8.33
C PHE A 163 65.97 9.65 7.87
N TYR A 164 66.03 8.36 7.60
CA TYR A 164 64.91 7.54 7.20
C TYR A 164 64.87 6.28 8.05
N ILE A 165 63.66 5.93 8.47
CA ILE A 165 63.37 4.76 9.27
C ILE A 165 62.25 4.00 8.57
N GLU A 166 62.51 2.75 8.20
CA GLU A 166 61.50 1.89 7.58
C GLU A 166 60.50 1.39 8.62
N GLU A 167 60.97 0.72 9.67
CA GLU A 167 60.11 0.16 10.70
C GLU A 167 60.62 0.50 12.11
N PHE A 168 59.69 0.66 13.06
CA PHE A 168 60.03 0.84 14.48
C PHE A 168 59.35 -0.22 15.34
N GLU A 169 60.16 -1.05 15.96
CA GLU A 169 59.72 -2.12 16.84
C GLU A 169 59.56 -1.59 18.27
N LYS A 170 58.29 -1.40 18.67
CA LYS A 170 57.91 -0.72 19.91
C LYS A 170 58.27 -1.49 21.18
N SER A 171 58.30 -2.81 21.14
CA SER A 171 58.62 -3.67 22.30
C SER A 171 60.10 -3.64 22.66
N SER A 172 60.98 -3.47 21.67
CA SER A 172 62.43 -3.51 21.80
C SER A 172 63.10 -2.13 21.67
N ASN A 173 62.31 -1.07 21.41
CA ASN A 173 62.79 0.30 21.15
C ASN A 173 63.89 0.34 20.08
N THR A 174 63.68 -0.43 19.00
CA THR A 174 64.65 -0.68 17.93
C THR A 174 64.08 -0.22 16.59
N PHE A 175 64.82 0.62 15.86
CA PHE A 175 64.54 0.92 14.45
C PHE A 175 65.07 -0.21 13.57
N LYS A 176 64.33 -0.58 12.53
CA LYS A 176 64.78 -1.52 11.49
C LYS A 176 64.95 -0.73 10.19
N ASP A 177 65.99 -1.09 9.45
CA ASP A 177 66.39 -0.49 8.17
C ASP A 177 66.43 1.06 8.22
N VAL A 178 67.49 1.54 8.86
CA VAL A 178 67.78 2.97 9.04
C VAL A 178 68.71 3.46 7.94
N LEU A 179 68.32 4.53 7.26
CA LEU A 179 69.13 5.21 6.25
C LEU A 179 69.44 6.65 6.69
N ILE A 180 70.72 7.03 6.67
CA ILE A 180 71.17 8.40 6.94
C ILE A 180 71.82 8.95 5.68
N TYR A 181 71.29 10.06 5.18
CA TYR A 181 71.79 10.77 4.02
C TYR A 181 72.47 12.06 4.45
N GLU A 182 73.75 12.21 4.13
CA GLU A 182 74.50 13.45 4.29
C GLU A 182 74.81 14.03 2.91
N LEU A 183 74.13 15.11 2.57
CA LEU A 183 74.15 15.78 1.26
C LEU A 183 75.19 16.92 1.27
N GLY A 184 76.47 16.60 1.17
CA GLY A 184 77.56 17.59 1.02
C GLY A 184 77.96 17.82 -0.44
N SER A 185 79.21 18.23 -0.66
CA SER A 185 79.88 18.13 -1.98
C SER A 185 80.03 16.68 -2.45
N LYS A 186 80.03 15.75 -1.49
CA LYS A 186 79.90 14.30 -1.68
C LYS A 186 78.67 13.83 -0.92
N VAL A 187 77.98 12.81 -1.43
CA VAL A 187 76.79 12.23 -0.81
C VAL A 187 77.21 10.99 -0.03
N THR A 188 77.11 11.04 1.29
CA THR A 188 77.33 9.88 2.15
C THR A 188 76.00 9.25 2.53
N VAL A 189 75.86 7.94 2.33
CA VAL A 189 74.70 7.16 2.73
C VAL A 189 75.14 6.10 3.74
N THR A 190 74.59 6.18 4.93
CA THR A 190 74.72 5.14 5.97
C THR A 190 73.47 4.31 5.97
N HIS A 191 73.59 3.00 5.76
CA HIS A 191 72.51 2.03 5.92
C HIS A 191 72.78 1.13 7.12
N ALA A 192 71.81 0.91 7.99
CA ALA A 192 71.92 -0.01 9.12
C ALA A 192 70.66 -0.87 9.24
N LYS A 193 70.82 -2.18 9.38
CA LYS A 193 69.68 -3.10 9.51
C LYS A 193 68.88 -2.86 10.78
N ARG A 194 69.56 -2.48 11.87
CA ARG A 194 68.92 -2.20 13.16
C ARG A 194 69.56 -0.98 13.82
N ALA A 195 68.78 -0.19 14.56
CA ALA A 195 69.30 0.82 15.47
C ALA A 195 68.60 0.69 16.82
N LYS A 196 69.36 0.41 17.88
CA LYS A 196 68.83 0.22 19.23
C LYS A 196 69.29 1.33 20.15
N LYS A 197 68.39 1.83 21.00
CA LYS A 197 68.74 2.84 22.01
C LYS A 197 69.39 2.17 23.22
N GLU A 198 70.63 2.51 23.53
CA GLU A 198 71.33 2.13 24.76
C GLU A 198 71.73 3.41 25.52
N GLY A 199 71.09 3.68 26.67
CA GLY A 199 71.26 4.93 27.40
C GLY A 199 70.74 6.14 26.61
N ASN A 200 71.60 7.12 26.35
CA ASN A 200 71.26 8.35 25.61
C ASN A 200 71.79 8.36 24.17
N VAL A 201 72.29 7.23 23.66
CA VAL A 201 72.92 7.10 22.33
C VAL A 201 72.20 6.00 21.55
N TRP A 202 72.02 6.20 20.24
CA TRP A 202 71.51 5.16 19.35
C TRP A 202 72.69 4.35 18.78
N ILE A 203 72.62 3.03 18.86
CA ILE A 203 73.64 2.14 18.32
C ILE A 203 73.08 1.49 17.05
N LEU A 204 73.68 1.82 15.91
CA LEU A 204 73.41 1.21 14.61
C LEU A 204 74.14 -0.14 14.55
N GLU A 205 73.44 -1.21 14.20
CA GLU A 205 73.96 -2.57 14.09
C GLU A 205 73.87 -3.09 12.65
N ASP A 206 74.87 -3.87 12.26
CA ASP A 206 74.96 -4.55 10.97
C ASP A 206 74.71 -3.61 9.77
N GLY A 207 75.53 -2.56 9.66
CA GLY A 207 75.37 -1.50 8.67
C GLY A 207 76.55 -1.33 7.72
N ARG A 208 76.34 -0.50 6.69
CA ARG A 208 77.31 -0.15 5.65
C ARG A 208 77.22 1.35 5.38
N VAL A 209 78.37 2.02 5.32
CA VAL A 209 78.47 3.42 4.91
C VAL A 209 79.14 3.46 3.54
N TYR A 210 78.54 4.15 2.59
CA TYR A 210 79.17 4.43 1.31
C TYR A 210 79.04 5.91 0.94
N THR A 211 80.10 6.45 0.33
CA THR A 211 80.14 7.86 -0.12
C THR A 211 80.30 7.91 -1.62
N VAL A 212 79.40 8.63 -2.27
CA VAL A 212 79.38 8.84 -3.72
C VAL A 212 79.88 10.25 -4.02
N ASP A 213 80.86 10.36 -4.92
CA ASP A 213 81.35 11.66 -5.41
C ASP A 213 80.36 12.27 -6.42
N SER A 214 80.54 13.55 -6.74
CA SER A 214 79.73 14.32 -7.71
C SER A 214 79.55 13.67 -9.09
N ASN A 215 80.44 12.75 -9.48
CA ASN A 215 80.37 11.98 -10.73
C ASN A 215 79.64 10.63 -10.60
N GLY A 216 79.02 10.32 -9.46
CA GLY A 216 78.35 9.04 -9.22
C GLY A 216 79.29 7.87 -8.90
N LEU A 217 80.60 8.12 -8.77
CA LEU A 217 81.59 7.10 -8.43
C LEU A 217 81.67 6.88 -6.92
N LEU A 218 81.70 5.60 -6.52
CA LEU A 218 81.86 5.16 -5.14
C LEU A 218 83.27 5.52 -4.66
N SER A 219 83.38 6.48 -3.74
CA SER A 219 84.65 6.98 -3.22
C SER A 219 85.04 6.37 -1.87
N PHE A 220 84.07 5.84 -1.13
CA PHE A 220 84.25 5.20 0.17
C PHE A 220 83.18 4.14 0.37
N ASP A 221 83.55 3.01 0.97
CA ASP A 221 82.67 1.88 1.23
C ASP A 221 83.21 1.05 2.41
N ALA A 222 82.46 1.02 3.50
CA ALA A 222 82.84 0.29 4.71
C ALA A 222 81.61 -0.33 5.38
N SER A 223 81.76 -1.57 5.89
CA SER A 223 80.75 -2.21 6.74
C SER A 223 81.15 -2.10 8.22
N PHE A 224 80.17 -1.96 9.10
CA PHE A 224 80.35 -1.91 10.53
C PHE A 224 79.37 -2.85 11.24
N LYS A 225 79.84 -3.48 12.32
CA LYS A 225 78.97 -4.34 13.15
C LYS A 225 78.19 -3.53 14.18
N ARG A 226 78.82 -2.49 14.74
CA ARG A 226 78.22 -1.51 15.66
C ARG A 226 78.78 -0.12 15.39
N MET A 227 77.92 0.90 15.35
CA MET A 227 78.30 2.30 15.22
C MET A 227 77.41 3.17 16.11
N ASN A 228 78.02 4.08 16.87
CA ASN A 228 77.28 4.98 17.76
C ASN A 228 76.80 6.21 16.98
N LEU A 229 75.55 6.61 17.23
CA LEU A 229 74.88 7.71 16.56
C LEU A 229 74.54 8.80 17.60
N ASP A 230 75.20 9.95 17.47
CA ASP A 230 75.17 11.07 18.44
C ASP A 230 74.15 12.17 18.05
N ILE A 231 72.92 11.76 17.71
CA ILE A 231 71.80 12.68 17.33
C ILE A 231 70.48 12.33 18.06
N SER A 232 70.57 11.71 19.24
CA SER A 232 69.42 11.17 19.96
C SER A 232 68.33 12.20 20.30
N GLN A 233 68.69 13.42 20.74
CA GLN A 233 67.70 14.44 21.12
C GLN A 233 66.96 15.03 19.91
N GLU A 234 67.66 15.22 18.80
CA GLU A 234 67.13 15.80 17.56
C GLU A 234 66.12 14.84 16.89
N ILE A 235 66.39 13.53 16.97
CA ILE A 235 65.46 12.47 16.53
C ILE A 235 64.17 12.50 17.36
N GLU A 236 64.26 12.69 18.68
CA GLU A 236 63.09 12.71 19.57
C GLU A 236 62.20 13.94 19.38
N GLU A 237 62.79 15.11 19.20
CA GLU A 237 62.05 16.36 18.96
C GLU A 237 61.36 16.35 17.59
N PHE A 238 62.00 15.79 16.55
CA PHE A 238 61.39 15.69 15.24
C PHE A 238 60.19 14.74 15.24
N VAL A 239 60.31 13.55 15.85
CA VAL A 239 59.22 12.56 15.94
C VAL A 239 57.98 13.18 16.58
N ARG A 240 58.16 14.03 17.60
CA ARG A 240 57.09 14.79 18.26
C ARG A 240 56.39 15.82 17.37
N SER A 241 57.05 16.29 16.31
CA SER A 241 56.51 17.28 15.36
C SER A 241 55.95 16.67 14.06
N SER A 242 55.97 15.33 13.92
CA SER A 242 55.65 14.66 12.67
C SER A 242 54.14 14.68 12.33
N LYS A 243 53.78 15.48 11.31
CA LYS A 243 52.39 15.61 10.81
C LYS A 243 52.04 14.51 9.80
N SER A 244 50.81 13.98 9.87
CA SER A 244 50.19 13.16 8.82
C SER A 244 49.90 14.00 7.57
N SER A 245 49.77 13.35 6.40
CA SER A 245 49.36 14.03 5.15
C SER A 245 48.04 14.79 5.30
N LYS A 246 47.09 14.27 6.09
CA LYS A 246 45.79 14.91 6.41
C LYS A 246 45.88 16.12 7.36
N GLU A 247 47.01 16.30 8.03
CA GLU A 247 47.30 17.42 8.95
C GLU A 247 48.08 18.55 8.26
N MET A 248 48.38 18.39 6.97
CA MET A 248 49.20 19.32 6.21
C MET A 248 48.38 20.24 5.32
N THR A 249 48.86 21.48 5.20
CA THR A 249 48.38 22.42 4.18
C THR A 249 48.91 22.01 2.79
N SER A 250 48.30 22.50 1.72
CA SER A 250 48.76 22.28 0.34
C SER A 250 50.22 22.68 0.14
N ARG A 251 50.66 23.78 0.77
CA ARG A 251 52.05 24.24 0.75
C ARG A 251 53.00 23.27 1.44
N GLU A 252 52.61 22.76 2.61
CA GLU A 252 53.40 21.77 3.36
C GLU A 252 53.49 20.43 2.60
N LEU A 253 52.38 19.97 2.00
CA LEU A 253 52.34 18.77 1.16
C LEU A 253 53.28 18.91 -0.05
N LYS A 254 53.20 20.03 -0.78
CA LYS A 254 54.05 20.28 -1.95
C LYS A 254 55.54 20.24 -1.60
N ARG A 255 55.94 20.91 -0.51
CA ARG A 255 57.33 20.92 -0.03
C ARG A 255 57.80 19.51 0.36
N ARG A 256 56.94 18.72 1.00
CA ARG A 256 57.27 17.33 1.37
C ARG A 256 57.42 16.43 0.13
N ILE A 257 56.54 16.57 -0.87
CA ILE A 257 56.64 15.85 -2.15
C ILE A 257 57.96 16.17 -2.86
N GLU A 258 58.32 17.46 -2.96
CA GLU A 258 59.56 17.88 -3.61
C GLU A 258 60.80 17.30 -2.92
N ASN A 259 60.81 17.27 -1.58
CA ASN A 259 61.91 16.65 -0.84
C ASN A 259 61.99 15.15 -1.09
N PHE A 260 60.87 14.42 -0.97
CA PHE A 260 60.85 12.95 -1.14
C PHE A 260 61.24 12.53 -2.57
N LYS A 261 60.85 13.32 -3.59
CA LYS A 261 61.30 13.10 -4.96
C LYS A 261 62.80 13.22 -5.15
N LYS A 262 63.45 14.21 -4.52
CA LYS A 262 64.92 14.37 -4.57
C LYS A 262 65.66 13.16 -3.97
N LEU A 263 64.99 12.44 -3.09
CA LEU A 263 65.52 11.30 -2.34
C LEU A 263 65.12 9.96 -2.95
N HIS A 264 64.46 9.96 -4.12
CA HIS A 264 63.93 8.77 -4.79
C HIS A 264 62.96 7.95 -3.91
N VAL A 265 62.33 8.61 -2.94
CA VAL A 265 61.28 8.02 -2.09
C VAL A 265 59.94 8.14 -2.80
N GLU A 266 59.11 7.12 -2.64
CA GLU A 266 57.77 7.10 -3.20
C GLU A 266 56.88 8.24 -2.68
N THR A 267 56.23 8.96 -3.61
CA THR A 267 55.41 10.15 -3.29
C THR A 267 53.96 10.04 -3.73
N ALA A 268 53.55 8.93 -4.36
CA ALA A 268 52.23 8.76 -4.97
C ALA A 268 51.08 9.13 -4.02
N ALA A 269 51.10 8.60 -2.79
CA ALA A 269 50.06 8.90 -1.80
C ALA A 269 49.99 10.38 -1.37
N LEU A 270 51.13 11.07 -1.33
CA LEU A 270 51.19 12.50 -1.01
C LEU A 270 50.71 13.37 -2.17
N GLU A 271 51.01 12.96 -3.40
CA GLU A 271 50.56 13.64 -4.62
C GLU A 271 49.04 13.57 -4.78
N VAL A 272 48.44 12.41 -4.52
CA VAL A 272 46.97 12.24 -4.51
C VAL A 272 46.34 13.17 -3.48
N GLU A 273 46.87 13.21 -2.25
CA GLU A 273 46.31 14.05 -1.19
C GLU A 273 46.46 15.55 -1.51
N TYR A 274 47.58 15.95 -2.14
CA TYR A 274 47.78 17.32 -2.61
C TYR A 274 46.75 17.71 -3.68
N GLN A 275 46.51 16.86 -4.67
CA GLN A 275 45.54 17.14 -5.74
C GLN A 275 44.09 17.05 -5.25
N SER A 276 43.79 16.12 -4.35
CA SER A 276 42.45 15.95 -3.75
C SER A 276 41.98 17.24 -3.08
N LYS A 277 42.87 18.01 -2.43
CA LYS A 277 42.50 19.31 -1.85
C LYS A 277 41.86 20.27 -2.87
N PHE A 278 42.37 20.30 -4.10
CA PHE A 278 41.83 21.15 -5.16
C PHE A 278 40.57 20.52 -5.78
N ALA A 279 40.61 19.22 -6.06
CA ALA A 279 39.49 18.49 -6.66
C ALA A 279 38.23 18.52 -5.77
N THR A 280 38.34 18.24 -4.48
CA THR A 280 37.20 18.26 -3.54
C THR A 280 36.63 19.66 -3.35
N SER A 281 37.47 20.70 -3.48
CA SER A 281 37.02 22.10 -3.37
C SER A 281 36.24 22.56 -4.61
N LEU A 282 36.50 21.97 -5.78
CA LEU A 282 35.76 22.23 -7.01
C LEU A 282 34.45 21.43 -7.11
N ALA A 283 34.29 20.39 -6.29
CA ALA A 283 33.14 19.50 -6.28
C ALA A 283 31.77 20.20 -6.27
N PRO A 284 31.52 21.26 -5.45
CA PRO A 284 30.23 21.96 -5.46
C PRO A 284 29.85 22.49 -6.84
N LEU A 285 30.81 23.04 -7.58
CA LEU A 285 30.59 23.57 -8.93
C LEU A 285 30.17 22.46 -9.91
N ILE A 286 30.89 21.34 -9.90
CA ILE A 286 30.64 20.19 -10.77
C ILE A 286 29.25 19.59 -10.49
N ILE A 287 28.93 19.41 -9.21
CA ILE A 287 27.66 18.85 -8.76
C ILE A 287 26.47 19.73 -9.17
N VAL A 288 26.62 21.05 -9.21
CA VAL A 288 25.57 21.95 -9.69
C VAL A 288 25.36 21.86 -11.20
N ILE A 289 26.46 21.80 -11.97
CA ILE A 289 26.43 21.63 -13.44
C ILE A 289 25.72 20.32 -13.81
N LEU A 290 25.83 19.30 -12.97
CA LEU A 290 25.13 18.02 -13.14
C LEU A 290 23.69 18.04 -12.60
N GLY A 291 23.53 18.46 -11.34
CA GLY A 291 22.29 18.32 -10.58
C GLY A 291 21.14 19.16 -11.12
N VAL A 292 21.40 20.38 -11.59
CA VAL A 292 20.34 21.26 -12.12
C VAL A 292 19.73 20.67 -13.41
N PRO A 293 20.52 20.33 -14.45
CA PRO A 293 19.97 19.65 -15.63
C PRO A 293 19.24 18.37 -15.28
N ILE A 294 19.83 17.47 -14.48
CA ILE A 294 19.17 16.22 -14.04
C ILE A 294 17.80 16.52 -13.42
N SER A 295 17.73 17.47 -12.49
CA SER A 295 16.47 17.80 -11.82
C SER A 295 15.40 18.32 -12.77
N LEU A 296 15.79 19.11 -13.77
CA LEU A 296 14.87 19.66 -14.77
C LEU A 296 14.41 18.58 -15.77
N VAL A 297 15.30 17.66 -16.16
CA VAL A 297 14.97 16.54 -17.07
C VAL A 297 13.94 15.61 -16.45
N PHE A 298 14.16 15.19 -15.19
CA PHE A 298 13.27 14.24 -14.52
C PHE A 298 11.97 14.86 -13.99
N ASN A 299 11.83 16.19 -14.08
CA ASN A 299 10.65 16.95 -13.65
C ASN A 299 10.12 16.49 -12.29
N ILE A 300 11.03 16.44 -11.31
CA ILE A 300 10.74 15.94 -9.96
C ILE A 300 9.64 16.83 -9.36
N ARG A 301 8.53 16.24 -8.93
CA ARG A 301 7.40 16.98 -8.29
C ARG A 301 7.26 16.69 -6.80
N THR A 302 7.85 15.61 -6.31
CA THR A 302 7.74 15.23 -4.90
C THR A 302 9.05 15.52 -4.17
N LYS A 303 8.94 16.00 -2.93
CA LYS A 303 10.10 16.28 -2.08
C LYS A 303 10.86 15.00 -1.70
N SER A 304 10.19 13.86 -1.66
CA SER A 304 10.80 12.56 -1.35
C SER A 304 11.79 12.10 -2.42
N TRP A 305 11.45 12.28 -3.70
CA TRP A 305 12.36 11.96 -4.80
C TRP A 305 13.61 12.84 -4.79
N SER A 306 13.51 14.09 -4.33
CA SER A 306 14.66 14.98 -4.13
C SER A 306 15.67 14.41 -3.12
N VAL A 307 15.20 13.82 -2.01
CA VAL A 307 16.07 13.19 -1.00
C VAL A 307 16.75 11.95 -1.57
N ILE A 308 15.99 11.04 -2.20
CA ILE A 308 16.49 9.78 -2.73
C ILE A 308 17.56 10.02 -3.80
N LEU A 309 17.30 10.92 -4.75
CA LEU A 309 18.24 11.20 -5.83
C LEU A 309 19.51 11.90 -5.34
N THR A 310 19.39 12.77 -4.32
CA THR A 310 20.55 13.35 -3.64
C THR A 310 21.42 12.25 -3.06
N PHE A 311 20.84 11.31 -2.32
CA PHE A 311 21.59 10.24 -1.68
C PHE A 311 22.33 9.36 -2.70
N ILE A 312 21.64 8.92 -3.75
CA ILE A 312 22.23 8.09 -4.82
C ILE A 312 23.42 8.80 -5.48
N LEU A 313 23.24 10.06 -5.89
CA LEU A 313 24.29 10.81 -6.58
C LEU A 313 25.46 11.16 -5.66
N VAL A 314 25.23 11.36 -4.37
CA VAL A 314 26.29 11.59 -3.39
C VAL A 314 27.12 10.33 -3.19
N VAL A 315 26.48 9.17 -3.05
CA VAL A 315 27.18 7.88 -2.95
C VAL A 315 28.01 7.60 -4.20
N LEU A 316 27.44 7.84 -5.39
CA LEU A 316 28.15 7.75 -6.68
C LEU A 316 29.40 8.65 -6.72
N TYR A 317 29.22 9.93 -6.41
CA TYR A 317 30.30 10.91 -6.51
C TYR A 317 31.39 10.67 -5.47
N GLN A 318 31.03 10.52 -4.19
CA GLN A 318 32.02 10.33 -3.12
C GLN A 318 32.66 8.94 -3.16
N GLY A 319 31.89 7.91 -3.54
CA GLY A 319 32.41 6.54 -3.72
C GLY A 319 33.45 6.46 -4.83
N SER A 320 33.16 7.08 -5.99
CA SER A 320 34.13 7.13 -7.10
C SER A 320 35.37 7.96 -6.76
N ASP A 321 35.24 9.08 -6.04
CA ASP A 321 36.40 9.85 -5.56
C ASP A 321 37.32 9.02 -4.64
N ALA A 322 36.74 8.27 -3.70
CA ALA A 322 37.49 7.41 -2.80
C ALA A 322 38.19 6.25 -3.54
N TRP A 323 37.49 5.56 -4.44
CA TRP A 323 38.02 4.43 -5.19
C TRP A 323 39.13 4.84 -6.16
N ILE A 324 38.89 5.86 -6.98
CA ILE A 324 39.88 6.30 -7.96
C ILE A 324 41.10 6.92 -7.26
N SER A 325 40.90 7.68 -6.18
CA SER A 325 42.02 8.18 -5.38
C SER A 325 42.84 7.04 -4.77
N ALA A 326 42.24 5.92 -4.35
CA ALA A 326 42.98 4.75 -3.87
C ALA A 326 43.83 4.13 -4.99
N LEU A 327 43.29 3.98 -6.20
CA LEU A 327 44.05 3.51 -7.37
C LEU A 327 45.23 4.44 -7.72
N GLY A 328 45.08 5.75 -7.53
CA GLY A 328 46.17 6.71 -7.66
C GLY A 328 47.23 6.58 -6.58
N LYS A 329 46.85 6.20 -5.35
CA LYS A 329 47.80 5.98 -4.23
C LYS A 329 48.67 4.74 -4.49
N GLU A 330 48.09 3.70 -5.09
CA GLU A 330 48.76 2.46 -5.50
C GLU A 330 49.43 2.55 -6.89
N LYS A 331 49.50 3.74 -7.50
CA LYS A 331 50.10 4.02 -8.83
C LYS A 331 49.49 3.29 -10.03
N TYR A 332 48.34 2.63 -9.89
CA TYR A 332 47.59 2.10 -11.04
C TYR A 332 47.13 3.22 -11.99
N LEU A 333 46.92 4.42 -11.44
CA LEU A 333 46.65 5.64 -12.19
C LEU A 333 47.68 6.71 -11.87
N PRO A 334 47.95 7.66 -12.79
CA PRO A 334 48.78 8.81 -12.48
C PRO A 334 48.28 9.51 -11.20
N PRO A 335 49.11 9.59 -10.13
CA PRO A 335 48.68 10.10 -8.82
C PRO A 335 48.12 11.53 -8.89
N SER A 336 48.60 12.31 -9.86
CA SER A 336 48.16 13.68 -10.09
C SER A 336 46.79 13.79 -10.75
N LEU A 337 46.37 12.79 -11.53
CA LEU A 337 45.13 12.78 -12.30
C LEU A 337 43.98 12.10 -11.54
N ALA A 338 44.29 11.11 -10.70
CA ALA A 338 43.29 10.26 -10.05
C ALA A 338 42.15 11.04 -9.34
N PRO A 339 42.42 12.03 -8.46
CA PRO A 339 41.35 12.81 -7.82
C PRO A 339 40.51 13.67 -8.78
N TRP A 340 41.01 13.94 -9.99
CA TRP A 340 40.33 14.79 -10.97
C TRP A 340 39.37 14.00 -11.87
N ILE A 341 39.55 12.68 -12.03
CA ILE A 341 38.73 11.86 -12.92
C ILE A 341 37.23 11.91 -12.57
N PRO A 342 36.79 11.75 -11.29
CA PRO A 342 35.37 11.87 -10.97
C PRO A 342 34.80 13.23 -11.39
N ASN A 343 35.51 14.32 -11.08
CA ASN A 343 35.10 15.67 -11.45
C ASN A 343 34.97 15.86 -12.97
N LEU A 344 35.88 15.29 -13.75
CA LEU A 344 35.84 15.36 -15.21
C LEU A 344 34.65 14.57 -15.78
N ILE A 345 34.39 13.35 -15.29
CA ILE A 345 33.29 12.51 -15.76
C ILE A 345 31.94 13.14 -15.41
N PHE A 346 31.70 13.47 -14.14
CA PHE A 346 30.45 14.09 -13.71
C PHE A 346 30.27 15.48 -14.32
N GLY A 347 31.35 16.24 -14.49
CA GLY A 347 31.33 17.53 -15.18
C GLY A 347 30.94 17.41 -16.65
N LEU A 348 31.51 16.44 -17.37
CA LEU A 348 31.19 16.18 -18.78
C LEU A 348 29.73 15.71 -18.97
N CYS A 349 29.26 14.81 -18.10
CA CYS A 349 27.86 14.37 -18.08
C CYS A 349 26.91 15.54 -17.79
N GLY A 350 27.23 16.38 -16.81
CA GLY A 350 26.43 17.56 -16.49
C GLY A 350 26.42 18.59 -17.63
N PHE A 351 27.58 18.84 -18.23
CA PHE A 351 27.71 19.79 -19.33
C PHE A 351 26.96 19.31 -20.58
N THR A 352 27.07 18.03 -20.95
CA THR A 352 26.31 17.47 -22.07
C THR A 352 24.80 17.55 -21.83
N MET A 353 24.32 17.22 -20.63
CA MET A 353 22.90 17.42 -20.28
C MET A 353 22.48 18.89 -20.33
N PHE A 354 23.34 19.81 -19.86
CA PHE A 354 23.08 21.25 -19.94
C PHE A 354 22.94 21.74 -21.39
N VAL A 355 23.79 21.28 -22.30
CA VAL A 355 23.70 21.62 -23.74
C VAL A 355 22.40 21.09 -24.33
N LEU A 356 22.01 19.87 -23.97
CA LEU A 356 20.80 19.19 -24.45
C LEU A 356 19.49 19.76 -23.87
N LEU A 357 19.53 20.58 -22.81
CA LEU A 357 18.35 21.26 -22.27
C LEU A 357 17.60 21.98 -23.38
N ASP A 358 16.27 21.83 -23.41
CA ASP A 358 15.33 22.37 -24.41
C ASP A 358 15.39 21.74 -25.82
N THR A 359 16.12 20.65 -26.03
CA THR A 359 16.19 19.92 -27.32
C THR A 359 15.24 18.71 -27.34
N LYS A 360 14.63 18.37 -28.49
CA LYS A 360 13.77 17.17 -28.64
C LYS A 360 14.46 15.86 -28.23
N LEU A 361 15.78 15.78 -28.43
CA LEU A 361 16.60 14.62 -28.06
C LEU A 361 16.52 14.30 -26.55
N LEU A 362 16.41 15.33 -25.71
CA LEU A 362 16.34 15.21 -24.26
C LEU A 362 15.03 14.57 -23.77
N LEU A 363 13.92 14.83 -24.48
CA LEU A 363 12.63 14.20 -24.16
C LEU A 363 12.68 12.70 -24.49
N VAL A 364 13.34 12.33 -25.59
CA VAL A 364 13.55 10.92 -25.97
C VAL A 364 14.46 10.22 -24.97
N THR A 365 15.58 10.84 -24.55
CA THR A 365 16.46 10.25 -23.53
C THR A 365 15.78 10.17 -22.17
N ARG A 366 15.00 11.18 -21.76
CA ARG A 366 14.18 11.13 -20.54
C ARG A 366 13.20 9.95 -20.59
N ASP A 367 12.47 9.78 -21.69
CA ASP A 367 11.47 8.72 -21.80
C ASP A 367 12.13 7.33 -21.86
N ARG A 368 13.33 7.21 -22.45
CA ARG A 368 14.16 5.99 -22.37
C ARG A 368 14.66 5.71 -20.95
N ILE A 369 15.20 6.70 -20.23
CA ILE A 369 15.67 6.52 -18.86
C ILE A 369 14.50 6.21 -17.91
N LEU A 370 13.36 6.91 -18.04
CA LEU A 370 12.14 6.60 -17.29
C LEU A 370 11.55 5.24 -17.66
N ALA A 371 11.72 4.77 -18.90
CA ALA A 371 11.36 3.41 -19.28
C ALA A 371 12.28 2.38 -18.61
N VAL A 372 13.57 2.68 -18.44
CA VAL A 372 14.52 1.86 -17.65
C VAL A 372 14.18 1.87 -16.15
N PHE A 373 13.74 3.00 -15.57
CA PHE A 373 13.29 3.08 -14.17
C PHE A 373 11.88 2.53 -13.93
N LYS A 374 11.01 2.44 -14.95
CA LYS A 374 9.68 1.78 -14.88
C LYS A 374 9.76 0.27 -15.11
N ARG A 375 10.84 -0.20 -15.72
CA ARG A 375 11.31 -1.59 -15.67
C ARG A 375 11.86 -1.87 -14.24
N LYS A 376 11.61 -3.04 -13.65
CA LYS A 376 12.08 -3.42 -12.29
C LYS A 376 13.63 -3.48 -12.15
N ASN A 377 14.39 -3.08 -13.19
CA ASN A 377 15.86 -2.94 -13.25
C ASN A 377 16.44 -1.85 -12.31
N LEU A 378 15.71 -1.48 -11.25
CA LEU A 378 16.23 -0.66 -10.16
C LEU A 378 17.43 -1.33 -9.46
N LEU A 379 17.48 -2.67 -9.49
CA LEU A 379 18.59 -3.51 -9.02
C LEU A 379 19.84 -3.36 -9.89
N PHE A 380 19.68 -3.21 -11.21
CA PHE A 380 20.80 -3.11 -12.16
C PHE A 380 21.61 -1.81 -11.98
N ILE A 381 20.94 -0.69 -11.65
CA ILE A 381 21.62 0.60 -11.37
C ILE A 381 22.31 0.58 -10.00
N ALA A 382 21.80 -0.21 -9.04
CA ALA A 382 22.46 -0.44 -7.76
C ALA A 382 23.70 -1.35 -7.91
N LEU A 383 23.67 -2.33 -8.82
CA LEU A 383 24.81 -3.20 -9.14
C LEU A 383 25.93 -2.47 -9.89
N LEU A 384 25.58 -1.57 -10.82
CA LEU A 384 26.54 -0.81 -11.65
C LEU A 384 27.42 0.15 -10.83
N LEU A 385 26.97 0.49 -9.64
CA LEU A 385 27.65 1.34 -8.66
C LEU A 385 28.76 0.62 -7.88
N ILE A 386 28.73 -0.71 -7.88
CA ILE A 386 29.61 -1.58 -7.09
C ILE A 386 30.72 -2.20 -7.99
N GLY A 387 30.54 -2.21 -9.31
CA GLY A 387 31.39 -2.97 -10.24
C GLY A 387 32.66 -2.30 -10.81
N ALA A 388 33.09 -1.12 -10.35
CA ALA A 388 34.16 -0.35 -11.03
C ALA A 388 35.61 -0.63 -10.55
N GLY A 389 35.89 -1.76 -9.89
CA GLY A 389 37.14 -1.97 -9.13
C GLY A 389 38.12 -3.03 -9.66
N THR A 390 37.75 -3.86 -10.64
CA THR A 390 38.47 -5.10 -10.92
C THR A 390 38.93 -5.21 -12.36
N LEU A 391 39.89 -4.38 -12.77
CA LEU A 391 40.64 -4.65 -14.01
C LEU A 391 42.13 -4.35 -13.78
N LEU A 392 42.96 -5.36 -14.06
CA LEU A 392 44.43 -5.39 -14.19
C LEU A 392 45.20 -6.04 -13.03
N GLN A 393 45.20 -7.38 -12.98
CA GLN A 393 46.38 -8.18 -12.62
C GLN A 393 46.24 -9.60 -13.21
N GLY A 394 47.34 -10.16 -13.73
CA GLY A 394 47.39 -11.56 -14.15
C GLY A 394 47.12 -12.49 -12.96
N GLU A 395 46.21 -13.44 -13.14
CA GLU A 395 45.58 -14.17 -12.05
C GLU A 395 46.48 -15.28 -11.50
N ILE A 396 46.93 -15.12 -10.26
CA ILE A 396 47.73 -16.11 -9.53
C ILE A 396 46.79 -17.21 -9.04
N ILE A 397 47.01 -18.46 -9.47
CA ILE A 397 46.33 -19.64 -8.90
C ILE A 397 47.01 -19.96 -7.55
N ARG A 398 46.31 -19.76 -6.43
CA ARG A 398 46.78 -20.15 -5.09
C ARG A 398 46.14 -21.47 -4.69
N ILE A 399 46.95 -22.50 -4.46
CA ILE A 399 46.50 -23.83 -4.04
C ILE A 399 46.96 -24.06 -2.60
N THR A 400 46.03 -24.36 -1.70
CA THR A 400 46.28 -24.80 -0.32
C THR A 400 45.79 -26.23 -0.20
N ALA A 401 46.63 -27.16 0.27
CA ALA A 401 46.28 -28.57 0.50
C ALA A 401 47.04 -29.12 1.70
N GLU A 402 46.58 -30.23 2.29
CA GLU A 402 47.28 -30.90 3.41
C GLU A 402 48.51 -31.65 2.90
N GLU A 403 48.38 -32.36 1.77
CA GLU A 403 49.48 -32.98 1.03
C GLU A 403 49.41 -32.58 -0.45
N ALA A 404 50.57 -32.31 -1.06
CA ALA A 404 50.67 -32.01 -2.48
C ALA A 404 51.95 -32.62 -3.08
N VAL A 405 51.78 -33.42 -4.12
CA VAL A 405 52.85 -34.11 -4.84
C VAL A 405 52.82 -33.69 -6.30
N ALA A 406 53.92 -33.11 -6.76
CA ALA A 406 54.11 -32.74 -8.16
C ALA A 406 54.86 -33.84 -8.91
N HIS A 407 54.23 -34.39 -9.95
CA HIS A 407 54.79 -35.36 -10.88
C HIS A 407 54.81 -34.77 -12.29
N GLY A 408 55.94 -34.18 -12.69
CA GLY A 408 56.09 -33.56 -14.02
C GLY A 408 55.11 -32.39 -14.22
N GLU A 409 54.24 -32.51 -15.23
CA GLU A 409 53.18 -31.53 -15.51
C GLU A 409 51.88 -31.76 -14.71
N THR A 410 51.86 -32.76 -13.82
CA THR A 410 50.69 -33.10 -13.01
C THR A 410 50.92 -32.77 -11.55
N LEU A 411 50.01 -32.01 -10.95
CA LEU A 411 49.97 -31.70 -9.53
C LEU A 411 48.82 -32.48 -8.91
N VAL A 412 49.14 -33.42 -8.02
CA VAL A 412 48.16 -34.15 -7.21
C VAL A 412 48.16 -33.57 -5.80
N ALA A 413 47.01 -33.14 -5.32
CA ALA A 413 46.82 -32.62 -3.98
C ALA A 413 45.73 -33.42 -3.26
N GLU A 414 45.90 -33.67 -1.97
CA GLU A 414 44.98 -34.43 -1.11
C GLU A 414 44.81 -33.74 0.26
N GLY A 415 43.61 -33.86 0.83
CA GLY A 415 43.21 -33.24 2.10
C GLY A 415 42.83 -31.76 1.97
N ASN A 416 41.74 -31.36 2.64
CA ASN A 416 41.06 -30.04 2.56
C ASN A 416 41.68 -29.00 1.61
N ILE A 417 41.43 -29.18 0.32
CA ILE A 417 42.06 -28.40 -0.75
C ILE A 417 41.25 -27.13 -0.94
N THR A 418 41.95 -26.00 -1.08
CA THR A 418 41.37 -24.72 -1.47
C THR A 418 42.19 -24.15 -2.63
N VAL A 419 41.59 -24.07 -3.81
CA VAL A 419 42.17 -23.46 -5.01
C VAL A 419 41.51 -22.12 -5.26
N LYS A 420 42.27 -21.04 -5.20
CA LYS A 420 41.81 -19.68 -5.52
C LYS A 420 42.40 -19.26 -6.85
N TYR A 421 41.54 -18.91 -7.80
CA TYR A 421 41.89 -18.36 -9.11
C TYR A 421 41.01 -17.15 -9.37
N SER A 422 41.61 -15.96 -9.47
CA SER A 422 40.85 -14.70 -9.52
C SER A 422 39.88 -14.58 -8.33
N ASP A 423 38.62 -14.30 -8.60
CA ASP A 423 37.53 -14.28 -7.63
C ASP A 423 36.89 -15.68 -7.38
N LEU A 424 37.36 -16.71 -8.07
CA LEU A 424 36.84 -18.07 -7.97
C LEU A 424 37.62 -18.89 -6.92
N THR A 425 36.92 -19.45 -5.93
CA THR A 425 37.48 -20.34 -4.90
C THR A 425 36.86 -21.72 -5.01
N VAL A 426 37.65 -22.75 -5.29
CA VAL A 426 37.25 -24.17 -5.29
C VAL A 426 37.75 -24.84 -4.02
N HIS A 427 36.85 -25.39 -3.21
CA HIS A 427 37.16 -26.31 -2.13
C HIS A 427 36.96 -27.75 -2.60
N ALA A 428 37.85 -28.69 -2.27
CA ALA A 428 37.71 -30.11 -2.60
C ALA A 428 38.49 -31.00 -1.62
N SER A 429 38.33 -32.32 -1.68
CA SER A 429 39.08 -33.29 -0.85
C SER A 429 40.32 -33.83 -1.55
N ALA A 430 40.29 -33.91 -2.88
CA ALA A 430 41.41 -34.28 -3.75
C ALA A 430 41.37 -33.43 -5.02
N ALA A 431 42.54 -33.14 -5.59
CA ALA A 431 42.67 -32.38 -6.83
C ALA A 431 43.83 -32.94 -7.67
N THR A 432 43.62 -33.06 -8.98
CA THR A 432 44.62 -33.44 -9.97
C THR A 432 44.61 -32.39 -11.06
N ILE A 433 45.66 -31.57 -11.13
CA ILE A 433 45.77 -30.43 -12.04
C ILE A 433 46.89 -30.73 -13.05
N THR A 434 46.58 -30.67 -14.33
CA THR A 434 47.53 -30.76 -15.44
C THR A 434 47.60 -29.43 -16.19
N SER A 435 48.45 -29.34 -17.22
CA SER A 435 48.54 -28.17 -18.11
C SER A 435 47.23 -27.87 -18.87
N GLU A 436 46.37 -28.87 -19.08
CA GLU A 436 45.13 -28.75 -19.88
C GLU A 436 43.84 -29.02 -19.09
N ILE A 437 43.91 -29.80 -18.00
CA ILE A 437 42.73 -30.30 -17.27
C ILE A 437 42.94 -30.20 -15.76
N ALA A 438 41.96 -29.63 -15.05
CA ALA A 438 41.89 -29.63 -13.60
C ALA A 438 40.72 -30.50 -13.12
N THR A 439 41.02 -31.59 -12.42
CA THR A 439 40.03 -32.48 -11.81
C THR A 439 40.02 -32.27 -10.30
N PHE A 440 38.85 -32.06 -9.70
CA PHE A 440 38.65 -31.93 -8.27
C PHE A 440 37.63 -32.97 -7.81
N SER A 441 37.83 -33.62 -6.67
CA SER A 441 36.92 -34.65 -6.16
C SER A 441 36.76 -34.59 -4.64
N GLY A 442 35.59 -35.04 -4.16
CA GLY A 442 35.21 -35.06 -2.74
C GLY A 442 34.75 -33.69 -2.23
N ASN A 443 33.44 -33.52 -2.06
CA ASN A 443 32.81 -32.29 -1.56
C ASN A 443 33.31 -31.01 -2.26
N VAL A 444 33.25 -31.00 -3.60
CA VAL A 444 33.64 -29.84 -4.39
C VAL A 444 32.70 -28.67 -4.09
N ARG A 445 33.23 -27.50 -3.72
CA ARG A 445 32.47 -26.25 -3.57
C ARG A 445 33.17 -25.12 -4.30
N ILE A 446 32.51 -24.55 -5.29
CA ILE A 446 32.96 -23.43 -6.11
C ILE A 446 32.23 -22.18 -5.62
N LEU A 447 32.98 -21.17 -5.25
CA LEU A 447 32.49 -19.87 -4.83
C LEU A 447 32.99 -18.84 -5.84
N SER A 448 32.10 -18.07 -6.45
CA SER A 448 32.44 -16.99 -7.39
C SER A 448 31.49 -15.80 -7.16
N PRO A 449 31.88 -14.54 -7.40
CA PRO A 449 30.99 -13.39 -7.22
C PRO A 449 29.72 -13.46 -8.07
N ASP A 450 29.81 -14.09 -9.25
CA ASP A 450 28.70 -14.29 -10.19
C ASP A 450 27.82 -15.50 -9.84
N ILE A 451 28.34 -16.43 -9.04
CA ILE A 451 27.73 -17.74 -8.74
C ILE A 451 27.71 -17.91 -7.22
N ASN A 452 26.54 -17.68 -6.60
CA ASN A 452 26.36 -17.65 -5.14
C ASN A 452 27.05 -18.82 -4.43
N GLU A 453 26.84 -20.05 -4.91
CA GLU A 453 27.55 -21.26 -4.47
C GLU A 453 27.28 -22.37 -5.50
N THR A 454 28.33 -23.03 -6.02
CA THR A 454 28.17 -24.27 -6.79
C THR A 454 28.81 -25.45 -6.06
N THR A 455 28.06 -26.49 -5.73
CA THR A 455 28.58 -27.68 -5.04
C THR A 455 28.48 -28.93 -5.90
N GLY A 456 29.43 -29.85 -5.81
CA GLY A 456 29.39 -31.14 -6.50
C GLY A 456 30.26 -32.19 -5.83
N GLU A 457 30.29 -33.40 -6.38
CA GLU A 457 31.16 -34.48 -5.93
C GLU A 457 32.49 -34.51 -6.68
N THR A 458 32.44 -34.31 -7.99
CA THR A 458 33.61 -34.26 -8.88
C THR A 458 33.42 -33.10 -9.86
N LEU A 459 34.46 -32.31 -10.06
CA LEU A 459 34.53 -31.21 -11.02
C LEU A 459 35.71 -31.47 -11.96
N VAL A 460 35.46 -31.53 -13.25
CA VAL A 460 36.49 -31.64 -14.30
C VAL A 460 36.43 -30.38 -15.13
N VAL A 461 37.50 -29.60 -15.18
CA VAL A 461 37.59 -28.33 -15.92
C VAL A 461 38.68 -28.44 -16.98
N ASN A 462 38.36 -28.04 -18.21
CA ASN A 462 39.35 -27.77 -19.26
C ASN A 462 39.16 -26.33 -19.80
N ASP A 463 39.84 -25.98 -20.88
CA ASP A 463 39.79 -24.62 -21.44
C ASP A 463 38.42 -24.20 -22.00
N GLU A 464 37.55 -25.14 -22.37
CA GLU A 464 36.25 -24.85 -23.01
C GLU A 464 35.04 -25.22 -22.15
N ARG A 465 35.17 -26.20 -21.24
CA ARG A 465 34.07 -26.85 -20.52
C ARG A 465 34.44 -27.22 -19.09
N ALA A 466 33.47 -27.13 -18.19
CA ALA A 466 33.51 -27.73 -16.85
C ALA A 466 32.37 -28.72 -16.67
N THR A 467 32.67 -29.94 -16.25
CA THR A 467 31.69 -30.98 -15.93
C THR A 467 31.66 -31.23 -14.43
N ILE A 468 30.47 -31.18 -13.83
CA ILE A 468 30.24 -31.32 -12.38
C ILE A 468 29.27 -32.48 -12.13
N THR A 469 29.65 -33.44 -11.28
CA THR A 469 28.75 -34.51 -10.82
C THR A 469 28.04 -34.12 -9.53
N ASN A 470 26.78 -34.52 -9.37
CA ASN A 470 25.90 -34.12 -8.26
C ASN A 470 25.93 -32.61 -7.98
N ALA A 471 25.95 -31.84 -9.08
CA ALA A 471 26.05 -30.41 -9.13
C ALA A 471 24.81 -29.73 -8.53
N ARG A 472 25.02 -28.71 -7.72
CA ARG A 472 24.03 -27.68 -7.35
C ARG A 472 24.64 -26.35 -7.74
N PHE A 473 24.07 -25.65 -8.71
CA PHE A 473 24.53 -24.36 -9.22
C PHE A 473 23.53 -23.29 -8.84
N ALA A 474 23.97 -22.19 -8.21
CA ALA A 474 23.10 -21.08 -7.81
C ALA A 474 23.53 -19.74 -8.44
N GLU A 475 22.63 -19.09 -9.18
CA GLU A 475 22.81 -17.74 -9.74
C GLU A 475 21.58 -16.87 -9.41
N GLY A 476 21.78 -15.81 -8.63
CA GLY A 476 20.68 -15.01 -8.10
C GLY A 476 19.69 -15.90 -7.32
N ASP A 477 18.43 -15.90 -7.76
CA ASP A 477 17.39 -16.77 -7.22
C ASP A 477 17.33 -18.16 -7.90
N LEU A 478 18.02 -18.37 -9.04
CA LEU A 478 18.01 -19.62 -9.81
C LEU A 478 18.97 -20.65 -9.19
N LEU A 479 18.47 -21.85 -8.91
CA LEU A 479 19.19 -22.99 -8.37
C LEU A 479 18.98 -24.21 -9.29
N LEU A 480 20.02 -24.67 -9.95
CA LEU A 480 20.03 -25.84 -10.82
C LEU A 480 20.70 -27.01 -10.09
N ILE A 481 20.01 -28.13 -9.94
CA ILE A 481 20.51 -29.34 -9.27
C ILE A 481 20.54 -30.46 -10.29
N SER A 482 21.70 -31.02 -10.60
CA SER A 482 21.83 -32.11 -11.57
C SER A 482 22.82 -33.18 -11.10
N PRO A 483 22.55 -34.48 -11.35
CA PRO A 483 23.54 -35.54 -11.23
C PRO A 483 24.78 -35.31 -12.10
N LEU A 484 24.63 -34.64 -13.25
CA LEU A 484 25.71 -34.30 -14.17
C LEU A 484 25.40 -32.97 -14.86
N MET A 485 26.27 -31.98 -14.71
CA MET A 485 26.10 -30.64 -15.29
C MET A 485 27.34 -30.29 -16.10
N THR A 486 27.13 -29.80 -17.32
CA THR A 486 28.19 -29.31 -18.21
C THR A 486 28.04 -27.80 -18.36
N ILE A 487 29.12 -27.06 -18.11
CA ILE A 487 29.20 -25.61 -18.23
C ILE A 487 30.17 -25.32 -19.36
N THR A 488 29.74 -24.62 -20.41
CA THR A 488 30.59 -24.20 -21.53
C THR A 488 31.00 -22.74 -21.33
N PHE A 489 32.28 -22.44 -21.51
CA PHE A 489 32.84 -21.10 -21.33
C PHE A 489 33.12 -20.42 -22.68
N SER A 490 32.90 -19.10 -22.74
CA SER A 490 33.27 -18.24 -23.86
C SER A 490 34.29 -17.20 -23.42
N GLN A 491 35.23 -16.85 -24.30
CA GLN A 491 36.34 -15.94 -24.01
C GLN A 491 36.16 -14.62 -24.76
N GLU A 492 35.73 -13.57 -24.04
CA GLU A 492 35.72 -12.19 -24.53
C GLU A 492 36.67 -11.32 -23.68
N ALA A 493 37.61 -10.63 -24.34
CA ALA A 493 38.42 -9.53 -23.77
C ALA A 493 38.98 -9.78 -22.34
N ASN A 494 39.73 -10.89 -22.16
CA ASN A 494 40.37 -11.28 -20.88
C ASN A 494 39.43 -11.69 -19.73
N ASN A 495 38.12 -11.83 -19.95
CA ASN A 495 37.20 -12.35 -18.94
C ASN A 495 36.57 -13.67 -19.42
N ARG A 496 36.67 -14.75 -18.63
CA ARG A 496 36.01 -16.03 -18.93
C ARG A 496 34.62 -16.00 -18.31
N SER A 497 33.58 -15.91 -19.14
CA SER A 497 32.19 -16.05 -18.70
C SER A 497 31.61 -17.36 -19.22
N TYR A 498 30.84 -18.07 -18.40
CA TYR A 498 30.09 -19.21 -18.90
C TYR A 498 28.96 -18.74 -19.83
N GLU A 499 28.77 -19.46 -20.94
CA GLU A 499 27.82 -19.14 -22.00
C GLU A 499 26.58 -20.04 -21.92
N VAL A 500 26.80 -21.34 -21.69
CA VAL A 500 25.75 -22.38 -21.67
C VAL A 500 25.96 -23.32 -20.50
N ILE A 501 24.90 -23.57 -19.72
CA ILE A 501 24.85 -24.65 -18.71
C ILE A 501 23.84 -25.69 -19.16
N GLU A 502 24.25 -26.93 -19.33
CA GLU A 502 23.37 -28.01 -19.75
C GLU A 502 23.49 -29.25 -18.87
N SER A 503 22.43 -30.04 -18.87
CA SER A 503 22.38 -31.35 -18.23
C SER A 503 21.47 -32.25 -19.05
N ASP A 504 21.98 -33.43 -19.43
CA ASP A 504 21.21 -34.50 -20.05
C ASP A 504 20.68 -35.53 -19.02
N ARG A 505 20.74 -35.21 -17.73
CA ARG A 505 20.26 -36.06 -16.64
C ARG A 505 19.10 -35.41 -15.92
N GLU A 506 18.30 -36.25 -15.28
CA GLU A 506 17.17 -35.80 -14.48
C GLU A 506 17.64 -34.80 -13.41
N SER A 507 17.17 -33.57 -13.52
CA SER A 507 17.64 -32.41 -12.78
C SER A 507 16.47 -31.69 -12.10
N THR A 508 16.77 -30.87 -11.11
CA THR A 508 15.80 -29.99 -10.45
C THR A 508 16.19 -28.53 -10.67
N VAL A 509 15.28 -27.72 -11.17
CA VAL A 509 15.41 -26.27 -11.34
C VAL A 509 14.55 -25.61 -10.26
N VAL A 510 15.13 -24.77 -9.42
CA VAL A 510 14.42 -24.05 -8.35
C VAL A 510 14.66 -22.55 -8.52
N GLN A 511 13.64 -21.73 -8.34
CA GLN A 511 13.75 -20.27 -8.20
C GLN A 511 12.83 -19.81 -7.07
N GLU A 512 12.93 -18.57 -6.60
CA GLU A 512 12.05 -18.04 -5.54
C GLU A 512 10.55 -18.29 -5.84
N ASP A 513 10.18 -18.22 -7.11
CA ASP A 513 8.83 -18.39 -7.62
C ASP A 513 8.58 -19.73 -8.35
N ARG A 514 9.54 -20.64 -8.52
CA ARG A 514 9.31 -21.89 -9.27
C ARG A 514 10.14 -23.07 -8.79
N SER A 515 9.70 -24.28 -9.07
CA SER A 515 10.41 -25.52 -8.74
C SER A 515 10.02 -26.60 -9.72
N TYR A 516 10.93 -26.99 -10.62
CA TYR A 516 10.71 -28.01 -11.63
C TYR A 516 11.67 -29.18 -11.47
N ARG A 517 11.17 -30.39 -11.68
CA ARG A 517 11.95 -31.57 -12.00
C ARG A 517 11.92 -31.74 -13.52
N VAL A 518 13.06 -31.93 -14.14
CA VAL A 518 13.23 -31.91 -15.60
C VAL A 518 14.13 -33.07 -16.01
N ALA A 519 13.90 -33.70 -17.17
CA ALA A 519 14.76 -34.79 -17.65
C ALA A 519 16.10 -34.27 -18.19
N ARG A 520 16.09 -33.07 -18.76
CA ARG A 520 17.29 -32.35 -19.22
C ARG A 520 17.01 -30.85 -19.27
N PHE A 521 18.06 -30.02 -19.20
CA PHE A 521 17.95 -28.57 -19.38
C PHE A 521 19.17 -27.99 -20.09
N VAL A 522 18.97 -26.83 -20.70
CA VAL A 522 19.98 -25.97 -21.31
C VAL A 522 19.67 -24.54 -20.89
N TYR A 523 20.61 -23.87 -20.24
CA TYR A 523 20.54 -22.48 -19.83
C TYR A 523 21.54 -21.66 -20.65
N GLU A 524 21.04 -20.77 -21.49
CA GLU A 524 21.85 -19.88 -22.33
C GLU A 524 21.91 -18.50 -21.68
N ARG A 525 23.07 -18.17 -21.09
CA ARG A 525 23.26 -16.93 -20.30
C ARG A 525 23.03 -15.68 -21.16
N HIS A 526 23.51 -15.67 -22.40
CA HIS A 526 23.41 -14.52 -23.31
C HIS A 526 21.97 -14.19 -23.73
N LEU A 527 21.07 -15.18 -23.74
CA LEU A 527 19.63 -14.99 -24.00
C LEU A 527 18.82 -14.85 -22.72
N GLY A 528 19.42 -15.09 -21.55
CA GLY A 528 18.69 -15.31 -20.31
C GLY A 528 17.69 -16.47 -20.42
N MET A 529 17.91 -17.45 -21.28
CA MET A 529 16.89 -18.45 -21.64
C MET A 529 17.23 -19.82 -21.06
N LEU A 530 16.38 -20.33 -20.17
CA LEU A 530 16.43 -21.71 -19.67
C LEU A 530 15.40 -22.57 -20.43
N THR A 531 15.88 -23.45 -21.30
CA THR A 531 15.05 -24.49 -21.92
C THR A 531 15.18 -25.79 -21.14
N ALA A 532 14.06 -26.37 -20.71
CA ALA A 532 14.07 -27.68 -20.06
C ALA A 532 13.03 -28.62 -20.68
N TRP A 533 13.27 -29.93 -20.60
CA TRP A 533 12.42 -30.97 -21.19
C TRP A 533 11.88 -31.92 -20.12
N GLU A 534 10.71 -32.51 -20.40
CA GLU A 534 9.97 -33.38 -19.48
C GLU A 534 9.81 -32.77 -18.08
N VAL A 535 9.27 -31.57 -18.07
CA VAL A 535 9.14 -30.71 -16.90
C VAL A 535 7.95 -31.19 -16.06
N LYS A 536 8.18 -31.38 -14.76
CA LYS A 536 7.16 -31.61 -13.73
C LYS A 536 7.48 -30.72 -12.54
N GLY A 537 6.67 -29.71 -12.26
CA GLY A 537 6.97 -28.77 -11.20
C GLY A 537 5.84 -27.85 -10.79
N LYS A 538 6.18 -26.78 -10.08
CA LYS A 538 5.27 -25.74 -9.59
C LYS A 538 5.81 -24.35 -9.88
N GLU A 539 4.93 -23.40 -10.12
CA GLU A 539 5.24 -21.99 -10.36
C GLU A 539 4.29 -21.09 -9.54
N LYS A 540 4.81 -20.05 -8.89
CA LYS A 540 4.07 -19.12 -8.06
C LYS A 540 3.49 -18.02 -8.92
N VAL A 541 2.22 -17.76 -8.70
CA VAL A 541 1.42 -16.83 -9.46
C VAL A 541 0.66 -15.93 -8.48
N LYS A 542 0.66 -14.61 -8.71
CA LYS A 542 0.16 -13.61 -7.74
C LYS A 542 -1.35 -13.40 -7.87
N ASN A 543 -2.13 -13.75 -6.84
CA ASN A 543 -3.58 -13.53 -6.85
C ASN A 543 -3.98 -12.05 -6.63
N LYS A 544 -5.27 -11.72 -6.83
CA LYS A 544 -5.87 -10.38 -6.63
C LYS A 544 -5.63 -9.77 -5.24
N LYS A 545 -5.45 -10.59 -4.20
CA LYS A 545 -5.14 -10.13 -2.83
C LYS A 545 -3.65 -9.84 -2.63
N GLY A 546 -2.84 -9.99 -3.68
CA GLY A 546 -1.39 -9.84 -3.65
C GLY A 546 -0.63 -11.04 -3.09
N GLN A 547 -1.29 -12.19 -2.90
CA GLN A 547 -0.68 -13.40 -2.33
C GLN A 547 -0.10 -14.29 -3.44
N MET A 548 1.10 -14.80 -3.24
CA MET A 548 1.73 -15.76 -4.15
C MET A 548 1.15 -17.16 -3.95
N LYS A 549 0.76 -17.84 -5.03
CA LYS A 549 0.10 -19.15 -5.02
C LYS A 549 0.71 -20.11 -6.03
N TRP A 550 0.92 -21.36 -5.64
CA TRP A 550 1.51 -22.38 -6.50
C TRP A 550 0.53 -22.90 -7.56
N VAL A 551 1.01 -23.05 -8.78
CA VAL A 551 0.36 -23.70 -9.92
C VAL A 551 1.29 -24.81 -10.39
N ASN A 552 0.81 -26.04 -10.44
CA ASN A 552 1.57 -27.18 -10.95
C ASN A 552 1.63 -27.09 -12.48
N VAL A 553 2.82 -27.33 -13.03
CA VAL A 553 3.17 -27.22 -14.44
C VAL A 553 3.80 -28.54 -14.86
N VAL A 554 3.25 -29.15 -15.91
CA VAL A 554 3.78 -30.38 -16.49
C VAL A 554 3.83 -30.23 -18.00
N GLY A 555 4.95 -30.58 -18.64
CA GLY A 555 5.03 -30.52 -20.10
C GLY A 555 6.34 -31.07 -20.68
N PRO A 556 6.35 -31.50 -21.94
CA PRO A 556 7.53 -32.05 -22.61
C PRO A 556 8.64 -31.02 -22.83
N LYS A 557 8.30 -29.72 -22.86
CA LYS A 557 9.28 -28.63 -22.97
C LYS A 557 8.78 -27.38 -22.26
N ILE A 558 9.63 -26.74 -21.48
CA ILE A 558 9.43 -25.38 -20.95
C ILE A 558 10.60 -24.49 -21.40
N GLN A 559 10.30 -23.25 -21.72
CA GLN A 559 11.29 -22.20 -21.97
C GLN A 559 11.02 -21.08 -20.98
N ILE A 560 12.02 -20.76 -20.17
CA ILE A 560 11.94 -19.72 -19.15
C ILE A 560 12.87 -18.62 -19.59
N GLU A 561 12.30 -17.48 -19.93
CA GLU A 561 13.04 -16.24 -20.16
C GLU A 561 13.25 -15.59 -18.80
N ILE A 562 14.50 -15.60 -18.33
CA ILE A 562 14.98 -15.04 -17.09
C ILE A 562 15.46 -13.62 -17.40
N ASP A 563 14.54 -12.65 -17.31
CA ASP A 563 14.82 -11.21 -17.35
C ASP A 563 14.80 -10.66 -15.91
N ASP A 564 15.62 -9.64 -15.61
CA ASP A 564 15.76 -9.00 -14.28
C ASP A 564 14.40 -8.49 -13.73
N ASP A 565 13.41 -8.32 -14.61
CA ASP A 565 12.10 -7.78 -14.31
C ASP A 565 10.93 -8.75 -14.36
N LEU A 566 10.90 -9.63 -15.35
CA LEU A 566 9.71 -10.39 -15.73
C LEU A 566 10.14 -11.74 -16.25
N SER A 567 10.22 -12.73 -15.35
CA SER A 567 10.42 -14.12 -15.74
C SER A 567 9.18 -14.63 -16.50
N THR A 568 9.36 -14.98 -17.78
CA THR A 568 8.26 -15.50 -18.61
C THR A 568 8.47 -16.98 -18.85
N SER A 569 7.49 -17.81 -18.45
CA SER A 569 7.57 -19.26 -18.62
C SER A 569 6.66 -19.72 -19.75
N THR A 570 7.23 -20.25 -20.82
CA THR A 570 6.51 -20.82 -21.96
C THR A 570 6.59 -22.33 -21.93
N ILE A 571 5.47 -22.98 -21.63
CA ILE A 571 5.32 -24.44 -21.65
C ILE A 571 4.81 -24.83 -23.04
N TYR A 572 5.39 -25.84 -23.67
CA TYR A 572 4.94 -26.39 -24.95
C TYR A 572 4.33 -27.78 -24.72
N SER A 573 3.14 -28.00 -25.26
CA SER A 573 2.40 -29.27 -25.25
C SER A 573 2.25 -29.90 -23.85
N GLY A 574 1.93 -29.09 -22.85
CA GLY A 574 1.84 -29.49 -21.45
C GLY A 574 0.51 -29.13 -20.81
N TYR A 575 0.33 -29.44 -19.52
CA TYR A 575 -0.82 -29.04 -18.75
C TYR A 575 -0.46 -28.26 -17.49
N ILE A 576 -1.39 -27.42 -17.04
CA ILE A 576 -1.32 -26.70 -15.77
C ILE A 576 -2.48 -27.11 -14.85
N THR A 577 -2.24 -27.15 -13.55
CA THR A 577 -3.27 -27.48 -12.55
C THR A 577 -2.89 -26.94 -11.18
N THR A 578 -3.83 -26.57 -10.31
CA THR A 578 -3.53 -26.34 -8.88
C THR A 578 -3.82 -27.59 -8.02
N CYS A 579 -4.02 -28.74 -8.64
CA CYS A 579 -4.24 -30.02 -7.97
C CYS A 579 -2.91 -30.72 -7.70
N ASP A 580 -2.64 -31.05 -6.44
CA ASP A 580 -1.36 -31.65 -5.99
C ASP A 580 -1.30 -33.19 -6.14
N LEU A 581 -2.31 -33.81 -6.75
CA LEU A 581 -2.34 -35.27 -6.97
C LEU A 581 -1.50 -35.67 -8.18
N GLU A 582 -0.98 -36.89 -8.15
CA GLU A 582 -0.21 -37.49 -9.25
C GLU A 582 -1.03 -37.56 -10.54
N GLU A 583 -2.29 -38.01 -10.44
CA GLU A 583 -3.32 -37.79 -11.45
C GLU A 583 -4.22 -36.62 -11.02
N PRO A 584 -4.04 -35.42 -11.59
CA PRO A 584 -4.81 -34.27 -11.15
C PRO A 584 -6.26 -34.43 -11.58
N HIS A 585 -7.19 -34.23 -10.64
CA HIS A 585 -8.63 -34.30 -10.93
C HIS A 585 -9.11 -33.31 -12.00
N TYR A 586 -8.31 -32.28 -12.26
CA TYR A 586 -8.53 -31.36 -13.36
C TYR A 586 -7.17 -30.86 -13.87
N ARG A 587 -7.04 -30.69 -15.18
CA ARG A 587 -5.86 -30.10 -15.80
C ARG A 587 -6.25 -29.29 -17.02
N PHE A 588 -5.55 -28.19 -17.22
CA PHE A 588 -5.65 -27.39 -18.43
C PHE A 588 -4.50 -27.79 -19.34
N GLU A 589 -4.76 -28.74 -20.22
CA GLU A 589 -3.80 -29.20 -21.21
C GLU A 589 -3.78 -28.23 -22.38
N ALA A 590 -2.61 -27.81 -22.86
CA ALA A 590 -2.50 -26.81 -23.90
C ALA A 590 -1.27 -27.04 -24.77
N ARG A 591 -1.37 -26.65 -26.04
CA ARG A 591 -0.25 -26.69 -26.98
C ARG A 591 0.85 -25.70 -26.60
N ARG A 592 0.49 -24.55 -26.05
CA ARG A 592 1.44 -23.57 -25.53
C ARG A 592 0.84 -22.86 -24.34
N VAL A 593 1.58 -22.69 -23.24
CA VAL A 593 1.15 -21.88 -22.08
C VAL A 593 2.24 -20.89 -21.76
N VAL A 594 1.94 -19.60 -21.86
CA VAL A 594 2.81 -18.49 -21.45
C VAL A 594 2.34 -17.98 -20.10
N ILE A 595 3.16 -18.14 -19.07
CA ILE A 595 2.91 -17.67 -17.71
C ILE A 595 3.73 -16.41 -17.48
N LEU A 596 3.05 -15.30 -17.17
CA LEU A 596 3.65 -14.08 -16.62
C LEU A 596 3.25 -13.97 -15.13
N PRO A 597 4.16 -14.26 -14.18
CA PRO A 597 3.85 -14.43 -12.74
C PRO A 597 3.04 -13.30 -12.09
N SER A 598 3.12 -12.09 -12.64
CA SER A 598 2.50 -10.86 -12.08
C SER A 598 1.34 -10.28 -12.92
N LYS A 599 0.97 -10.89 -14.05
CA LYS A 599 0.02 -10.29 -15.00
C LYS A 599 -0.99 -11.28 -15.55
N VAL A 600 -0.55 -12.17 -16.45
CA VAL A 600 -1.46 -12.97 -17.28
C VAL A 600 -0.89 -14.38 -17.46
N LEU A 601 -1.78 -15.36 -17.49
CA LEU A 601 -1.50 -16.67 -18.04
C LEU A 601 -2.25 -16.79 -19.36
N VAL A 602 -1.53 -17.07 -20.45
CA VAL A 602 -2.09 -17.26 -21.79
C VAL A 602 -1.84 -18.69 -22.20
N SER A 603 -2.85 -19.42 -22.66
CA SER A 603 -2.66 -20.72 -23.29
C SER A 603 -3.26 -20.78 -24.68
N GLU A 604 -2.54 -21.39 -25.61
CA GLU A 604 -2.97 -21.66 -26.98
C GLU A 604 -3.41 -23.13 -27.08
N ASP A 605 -4.54 -23.39 -27.73
CA ASP A 605 -5.18 -24.70 -27.89
C ASP A 605 -5.34 -25.45 -26.56
N MET A 606 -6.06 -24.84 -25.62
CA MET A 606 -6.26 -25.36 -24.27
C MET A 606 -7.52 -26.24 -24.15
N PHE A 607 -7.37 -27.44 -23.62
CA PHE A 607 -8.41 -28.36 -23.20
C PHE A 607 -8.51 -28.37 -21.67
N LEU A 608 -9.71 -28.17 -21.14
CA LEU A 608 -10.02 -28.49 -19.75
C LEU A 608 -10.38 -29.96 -19.66
N ASP A 609 -9.49 -30.74 -19.08
CA ASP A 609 -9.71 -32.13 -18.69
C ASP A 609 -10.15 -32.14 -17.22
N LEU A 610 -11.29 -32.80 -16.94
CA LEU A 610 -11.80 -33.08 -15.61
C LEU A 610 -11.95 -34.59 -15.48
N LEU A 611 -11.23 -35.19 -14.51
CA LEU A 611 -11.24 -36.63 -14.23
C LEU A 611 -10.95 -37.52 -15.47
N GLY A 612 -10.06 -37.07 -16.36
CA GLY A 612 -9.70 -37.77 -17.59
C GLY A 612 -10.67 -37.53 -18.75
N VAL A 613 -11.67 -36.67 -18.58
CA VAL A 613 -12.67 -36.33 -19.61
C VAL A 613 -12.46 -34.89 -20.04
N VAL A 614 -12.24 -34.68 -21.34
CA VAL A 614 -12.18 -33.33 -21.93
C VAL A 614 -13.59 -32.72 -21.90
N VAL A 615 -13.76 -31.65 -21.13
CA VAL A 615 -15.07 -30.99 -20.93
C VAL A 615 -15.20 -29.73 -21.80
N LEU A 616 -14.11 -29.00 -22.04
CA LEU A 616 -14.12 -27.75 -22.80
C LEU A 616 -12.82 -27.56 -23.59
N TYR A 617 -12.91 -26.96 -24.77
CA TYR A 617 -11.76 -26.56 -25.61
C TYR A 617 -11.78 -25.04 -25.85
N TYR A 618 -10.60 -24.43 -25.76
CA TYR A 618 -10.35 -23.00 -25.98
C TYR A 618 -9.16 -22.81 -26.94
N PRO A 619 -9.36 -22.18 -28.10
CA PRO A 619 -8.25 -21.89 -29.03
C PRO A 619 -7.18 -20.97 -28.41
N ILE A 620 -7.61 -19.98 -27.63
CA ILE A 620 -6.73 -19.18 -26.78
C ILE A 620 -7.48 -18.91 -25.47
N TYR A 621 -6.86 -19.23 -24.34
CA TYR A 621 -7.38 -18.96 -23.01
C TYR A 621 -6.49 -17.94 -22.30
N PHE A 622 -7.13 -16.87 -21.81
CA PHE A 622 -6.46 -15.82 -21.05
C PHE A 622 -6.99 -15.83 -19.62
N LEU A 623 -6.08 -15.92 -18.67
CA LEU A 623 -6.38 -15.76 -17.26
C LEU A 623 -5.64 -14.53 -16.74
N ASP A 624 -6.39 -13.47 -16.44
CA ASP A 624 -5.85 -12.32 -15.71
C ASP A 624 -5.68 -12.72 -14.24
N VAL A 625 -4.42 -12.79 -13.83
CA VAL A 625 -4.04 -13.20 -12.49
C VAL A 625 -4.17 -12.03 -11.49
N SER A 626 -4.09 -10.78 -11.99
CA SER A 626 -4.17 -9.55 -11.18
C SER A 626 -5.59 -9.25 -10.68
N GLY A 627 -6.60 -9.96 -11.18
CA GLY A 627 -7.97 -9.90 -10.69
C GLY A 627 -8.90 -8.95 -11.44
N GLY A 628 -8.52 -8.51 -12.64
CA GLY A 628 -9.39 -7.83 -13.59
C GLY A 628 -10.45 -8.74 -14.20
N LYS A 629 -11.26 -8.15 -15.10
CA LYS A 629 -12.25 -8.90 -15.90
C LYS A 629 -11.51 -9.91 -16.77
N GLN A 630 -12.08 -11.10 -16.95
CA GLN A 630 -11.46 -12.05 -17.88
C GLN A 630 -11.45 -11.44 -19.27
N PRO A 631 -10.34 -11.52 -20.02
CA PRO A 631 -10.31 -11.05 -21.39
C PRO A 631 -11.36 -11.74 -22.27
N VAL A 632 -11.75 -12.98 -21.93
CA VAL A 632 -12.87 -13.69 -22.55
C VAL A 632 -13.69 -14.42 -21.47
N GLU A 633 -15.00 -14.19 -21.42
CA GLU A 633 -15.95 -14.97 -20.61
C GLU A 633 -16.87 -15.77 -21.55
N PHE A 634 -17.12 -17.03 -21.22
CA PHE A 634 -17.98 -17.91 -22.00
C PHE A 634 -19.01 -18.59 -21.09
N SER A 635 -20.27 -18.58 -21.53
CA SER A 635 -21.33 -19.36 -20.89
C SER A 635 -22.22 -20.01 -21.94
N ALA A 636 -22.57 -21.27 -21.74
CA ALA A 636 -23.52 -22.02 -22.55
C ALA A 636 -24.69 -22.50 -21.69
N SER A 637 -25.89 -22.48 -22.25
CA SER A 637 -27.12 -22.90 -21.60
C SER A 637 -27.96 -23.73 -22.57
N PHE A 638 -28.65 -24.74 -22.06
CA PHE A 638 -29.61 -25.54 -22.80
C PHE A 638 -30.84 -25.76 -21.93
N GLY A 639 -32.05 -25.47 -22.41
CA GLY A 639 -33.27 -25.68 -21.61
C GLY A 639 -34.46 -26.10 -22.46
N SER A 640 -35.40 -26.83 -21.85
CA SER A 640 -36.63 -27.27 -22.53
C SER A 640 -37.48 -26.09 -23.01
N ASN A 641 -37.49 -24.98 -22.24
CA ASN A 641 -38.22 -23.75 -22.57
C ASN A 641 -37.37 -22.71 -23.32
N ASP A 642 -36.05 -22.76 -23.18
CA ASP A 642 -35.11 -21.70 -23.65
C ASP A 642 -34.22 -22.11 -24.85
N GLY A 643 -34.21 -23.39 -25.24
CA GLY A 643 -33.38 -23.92 -26.33
C GLY A 643 -31.88 -23.90 -26.01
N PHE A 644 -31.02 -24.08 -27.01
CA PHE A 644 -29.58 -23.86 -26.88
C PHE A 644 -29.24 -22.36 -26.92
N GLY A 645 -28.32 -21.92 -26.09
CA GLY A 645 -27.78 -20.57 -26.13
C GLY A 645 -26.36 -20.49 -25.61
N PHE A 646 -25.62 -19.49 -26.09
CA PHE A 646 -24.29 -19.19 -25.59
C PHE A 646 -24.01 -17.69 -25.57
N ILE A 647 -23.10 -17.27 -24.70
CA ILE A 647 -22.63 -15.90 -24.56
C ILE A 647 -21.11 -15.94 -24.53
N VAL A 648 -20.49 -15.17 -25.41
CA VAL A 648 -19.06 -14.86 -25.45
C VAL A 648 -18.91 -13.39 -25.12
N ARG A 649 -18.12 -13.04 -24.11
CA ARG A 649 -17.81 -11.66 -23.75
C ARG A 649 -16.30 -11.46 -23.82
N ASN A 650 -15.83 -10.76 -24.83
CA ASN A 650 -14.43 -10.37 -25.01
C ASN A 650 -14.20 -9.00 -24.37
N ASN A 651 -13.53 -8.94 -23.23
CA ASN A 651 -13.08 -7.70 -22.63
C ASN A 651 -11.69 -7.34 -23.21
N PHE A 652 -11.52 -6.09 -23.63
CA PHE A 652 -10.29 -5.61 -24.24
C PHE A 652 -9.90 -4.25 -23.68
N GLU A 653 -8.63 -3.91 -23.77
CA GLU A 653 -8.14 -2.56 -23.48
C GLU A 653 -7.48 -2.02 -24.75
N LEU A 654 -8.01 -0.91 -25.28
CA LEU A 654 -7.50 -0.27 -26.50
C LEU A 654 -7.29 1.21 -26.21
N PHE A 655 -6.14 1.75 -26.63
CA PHE A 655 -5.80 3.18 -26.46
C PHE A 655 -5.96 3.71 -25.02
N GLY A 656 -5.75 2.86 -24.00
CA GLY A 656 -5.91 3.23 -22.59
C GLY A 656 -7.37 3.30 -22.09
N GLY A 657 -8.31 2.79 -22.89
CA GLY A 657 -9.72 2.66 -22.54
C GLY A 657 -10.19 1.21 -22.46
N GLU A 658 -11.15 0.94 -21.58
CA GLU A 658 -11.76 -0.39 -21.40
C GLU A 658 -12.90 -0.60 -22.39
N GLY A 659 -12.91 -1.76 -23.06
CA GLY A 659 -13.99 -2.19 -23.92
C GLY A 659 -14.40 -3.64 -23.69
N THR A 660 -15.58 -3.96 -24.21
CA THR A 660 -16.20 -5.26 -24.11
C THR A 660 -16.99 -5.53 -25.40
N VAL A 661 -16.65 -6.60 -26.12
CA VAL A 661 -17.45 -7.17 -27.21
C VAL A 661 -18.23 -8.36 -26.66
N VAL A 662 -19.55 -8.31 -26.66
CA VAL A 662 -20.42 -9.43 -26.32
C VAL A 662 -21.05 -9.98 -27.59
N TYR A 663 -20.92 -11.27 -27.79
CA TYR A 663 -21.69 -12.04 -28.75
C TYR A 663 -22.56 -13.02 -27.97
N SER A 664 -23.87 -13.00 -28.18
CA SER A 664 -24.79 -13.97 -27.57
C SER A 664 -25.75 -14.52 -28.60
N TYR A 665 -26.06 -15.80 -28.45
CA TYR A 665 -27.03 -16.53 -29.27
C TYR A 665 -27.99 -17.26 -28.34
N LYS A 666 -29.29 -17.26 -28.68
CA LYS A 666 -30.32 -18.06 -28.03
C LYS A 666 -31.28 -18.62 -29.07
N GLU A 667 -31.64 -19.89 -28.96
CA GLU A 667 -32.43 -20.62 -29.94
C GLU A 667 -33.96 -20.50 -29.72
N LYS A 668 -34.44 -20.47 -28.46
CA LYS A 668 -35.88 -20.41 -28.14
C LYS A 668 -36.20 -19.38 -27.03
N GLY A 669 -37.47 -18.96 -26.96
CA GLY A 669 -37.98 -17.97 -26.01
C GLY A 669 -38.14 -16.55 -26.60
N GLU A 670 -38.66 -15.61 -25.80
CA GLU A 670 -38.92 -14.22 -26.25
C GLU A 670 -37.65 -13.46 -26.68
N GLU A 671 -36.48 -13.92 -26.22
CA GLU A 671 -35.16 -13.37 -26.57
C GLU A 671 -34.40 -14.24 -27.58
N ALA A 672 -35.07 -15.12 -28.33
CA ALA A 672 -34.44 -15.94 -29.36
C ALA A 672 -33.82 -15.05 -30.45
N GLY A 673 -32.55 -15.29 -30.79
CA GLY A 673 -31.81 -14.52 -31.77
C GLY A 673 -30.33 -14.34 -31.46
N LYS A 674 -29.62 -13.69 -32.38
CA LYS A 674 -28.23 -13.25 -32.20
C LYS A 674 -28.22 -11.81 -31.70
N LYS A 675 -27.51 -11.56 -30.62
CA LYS A 675 -27.27 -10.21 -30.10
C LYS A 675 -25.77 -10.00 -29.97
N THR A 676 -25.25 -8.99 -30.64
CA THR A 676 -23.83 -8.66 -30.57
C THR A 676 -23.71 -7.20 -30.16
N TYR A 677 -23.05 -6.90 -29.05
CA TYR A 677 -22.76 -5.50 -28.71
C TYR A 677 -21.31 -5.25 -28.34
N ILE A 678 -20.79 -4.11 -28.78
CA ILE A 678 -19.48 -3.58 -28.44
C ILE A 678 -19.71 -2.38 -27.54
N GLU A 679 -19.20 -2.41 -26.32
CA GLU A 679 -19.09 -1.26 -25.44
C GLU A 679 -17.62 -0.86 -25.34
N TYR A 680 -17.30 0.43 -25.49
CA TYR A 680 -15.93 0.91 -25.39
C TYR A 680 -15.92 2.26 -24.70
N THR A 681 -15.14 2.40 -23.64
CA THR A 681 -14.98 3.65 -22.88
C THR A 681 -13.56 4.16 -23.07
N TYR A 682 -13.42 5.24 -23.83
CA TYR A 682 -12.16 5.95 -24.01
C TYR A 682 -12.02 7.09 -22.98
N PRO A 683 -11.07 7.01 -22.04
CA PRO A 683 -10.76 8.12 -21.14
C PRO A 683 -9.79 9.09 -21.83
N PHE A 684 -10.19 10.34 -22.01
CA PHE A 684 -9.27 11.42 -22.42
C PHE A 684 -8.44 11.92 -21.23
N ASN A 685 -9.02 11.90 -20.02
CA ASN A 685 -8.39 12.18 -18.72
C ASN A 685 -9.32 11.73 -17.58
N ASP A 686 -8.92 11.92 -16.32
CA ASP A 686 -9.69 11.55 -15.11
C ASP A 686 -11.13 12.11 -15.06
N TYR A 687 -11.44 13.12 -15.87
CA TYR A 687 -12.72 13.83 -15.86
C TYR A 687 -13.47 13.77 -17.19
N THR A 688 -12.84 13.26 -18.24
CA THR A 688 -13.34 13.30 -19.61
C THR A 688 -13.30 11.91 -20.20
N SER A 689 -14.46 11.39 -20.58
CA SER A 689 -14.57 10.07 -21.16
C SER A 689 -15.59 10.05 -22.30
N LEU A 690 -15.34 9.21 -23.27
CA LEU A 690 -16.21 8.95 -24.39
C LEU A 690 -16.57 7.48 -24.41
N LYS A 691 -17.84 7.17 -24.21
CA LYS A 691 -18.36 5.81 -24.26
C LYS A 691 -19.10 5.59 -25.56
N PHE A 692 -18.73 4.54 -26.25
CA PHE A 692 -19.43 4.01 -27.41
C PHE A 692 -20.10 2.71 -27.00
N ARG A 693 -21.33 2.51 -27.43
CA ARG A 693 -22.05 1.25 -27.29
C ARG A 693 -22.78 0.95 -28.59
N PHE A 694 -22.29 -0.03 -29.32
CA PHE A 694 -22.92 -0.50 -30.54
C PHE A 694 -23.58 -1.84 -30.24
N ASP A 695 -24.91 -1.97 -30.36
CA ASP A 695 -25.67 -3.23 -30.22
C ASP A 695 -26.16 -3.62 -31.62
N ALA A 696 -25.43 -4.49 -32.32
CA ALA A 696 -25.85 -5.03 -33.60
C ALA A 696 -27.06 -5.96 -33.41
N PRO A 697 -28.13 -5.83 -34.24
CA PRO A 697 -28.19 -5.01 -35.45
C PRO A 697 -28.78 -3.59 -35.28
N SER A 698 -29.17 -3.15 -34.08
CA SER A 698 -30.16 -2.07 -33.94
C SER A 698 -29.81 -0.86 -33.08
N LYS A 699 -28.86 -0.90 -32.14
CA LYS A 699 -28.61 0.23 -31.22
C LYS A 699 -27.21 0.84 -31.37
N LEU A 700 -27.13 2.17 -31.31
CA LEU A 700 -25.90 2.93 -31.24
C LEU A 700 -26.02 3.97 -30.13
N GLY A 701 -25.19 3.87 -29.11
CA GLY A 701 -25.03 4.84 -28.03
C GLY A 701 -23.64 5.48 -28.12
N ILE A 702 -23.58 6.80 -28.08
CA ILE A 702 -22.35 7.58 -27.94
C ILE A 702 -22.58 8.54 -26.79
N SER A 703 -21.74 8.50 -25.76
CA SER A 703 -21.82 9.46 -24.66
C SER A 703 -20.47 10.08 -24.38
N TYR A 704 -20.43 11.41 -24.41
CA TYR A 704 -19.28 12.22 -24.07
C TYR A 704 -19.54 12.90 -22.73
N GLY A 705 -18.75 12.56 -21.72
CA GLY A 705 -18.76 13.25 -20.43
C GLY A 705 -17.49 14.09 -20.29
N THR A 706 -17.61 15.35 -19.88
CA THR A 706 -16.47 16.20 -19.52
C THR A 706 -16.80 17.10 -18.32
N LYS A 707 -15.76 17.72 -17.74
CA LYS A 707 -15.92 18.78 -16.75
C LYS A 707 -15.35 20.09 -17.30
N LEU A 708 -16.20 21.09 -17.49
CA LEU A 708 -15.86 22.43 -18.00
C LEU A 708 -16.39 23.50 -17.04
N TRP A 709 -15.53 24.46 -16.65
CA TRP A 709 -15.90 25.60 -15.78
C TRP A 709 -16.66 25.22 -14.48
N GLY A 710 -16.31 24.08 -13.89
CA GLY A 710 -16.98 23.55 -12.69
C GLY A 710 -18.34 22.88 -12.95
N PHE A 711 -18.78 22.77 -14.20
CA PHE A 711 -19.93 21.99 -14.64
C PHE A 711 -19.48 20.64 -15.19
N SER A 712 -20.18 19.57 -14.81
CA SER A 712 -20.20 18.31 -15.53
C SER A 712 -21.12 18.46 -16.74
N LEU A 713 -20.54 18.39 -17.93
CA LEU A 713 -21.26 18.34 -19.19
C LEU A 713 -21.34 16.88 -19.64
N GLY A 714 -22.53 16.42 -19.98
CA GLY A 714 -22.78 15.13 -20.59
C GLY A 714 -23.53 15.33 -21.90
N LEU A 715 -22.94 14.87 -23.01
CA LEU A 715 -23.59 14.76 -24.30
C LEU A 715 -23.84 13.28 -24.54
N GLY A 716 -25.04 12.91 -24.98
CA GLY A 716 -25.41 11.53 -25.23
C GLY A 716 -26.25 11.44 -26.49
N TYR A 717 -25.84 10.63 -27.44
CA TYR A 717 -26.63 10.23 -28.59
C TYR A 717 -26.98 8.75 -28.42
N ASN A 718 -28.26 8.39 -28.47
CA ASN A 718 -28.68 7.00 -28.54
C ASN A 718 -29.64 6.85 -29.72
N SER A 719 -29.35 5.90 -30.59
CA SER A 719 -30.22 5.46 -31.67
C SER A 719 -30.58 4.01 -31.46
N GLU A 720 -31.84 3.65 -31.69
CA GLU A 720 -32.36 2.28 -31.60
C GLU A 720 -33.30 2.03 -32.78
N SER A 721 -33.06 0.95 -33.52
CA SER A 721 -33.90 0.46 -34.61
C SER A 721 -34.83 -0.62 -34.07
N THR A 722 -36.10 -0.30 -33.88
CA THR A 722 -37.14 -1.28 -33.49
C THR A 722 -37.89 -1.78 -34.73
N GLU A 723 -38.71 -2.84 -34.61
CA GLU A 723 -39.65 -3.25 -35.66
C GLU A 723 -40.64 -2.12 -36.00
N ALA A 724 -40.98 -1.31 -35.01
CA ALA A 724 -41.63 0.00 -35.13
C ALA A 724 -40.59 1.12 -35.41
N GLY A 725 -39.71 0.90 -36.39
CA GLY A 725 -38.77 1.87 -36.97
C GLY A 725 -37.72 2.49 -36.02
N LYS A 726 -37.07 3.57 -36.49
CA LYS A 726 -35.89 4.17 -35.81
C LYS A 726 -36.29 5.22 -34.78
N LYS A 727 -35.77 5.09 -33.56
CA LYS A 727 -35.85 6.09 -32.50
C LYS A 727 -34.46 6.62 -32.21
N SER A 728 -34.27 7.93 -32.29
CA SER A 728 -33.01 8.57 -31.92
C SER A 728 -33.25 9.59 -30.82
N SER A 729 -32.32 9.67 -29.88
CA SER A 729 -32.32 10.64 -28.80
C SER A 729 -30.97 11.33 -28.72
N LEU A 730 -30.97 12.65 -28.67
CA LEU A 730 -29.79 13.47 -28.40
C LEU A 730 -30.03 14.20 -27.08
N GLY A 731 -29.16 14.01 -26.10
CA GLY A 731 -29.27 14.58 -24.76
C GLY A 731 -28.05 15.42 -24.41
N LEU A 732 -28.29 16.61 -23.88
CA LEU A 732 -27.33 17.47 -23.23
C LEU A 732 -27.70 17.58 -21.75
N THR A 733 -26.75 17.29 -20.87
CA THR A 733 -26.88 17.44 -19.43
C THR A 733 -25.77 18.34 -18.93
N LEU A 734 -26.13 19.45 -18.31
CA LEU A 734 -25.22 20.35 -17.62
C LEU A 734 -25.51 20.30 -16.12
N LYS A 735 -24.50 19.96 -15.32
CA LYS A 735 -24.65 19.78 -13.89
C LYS A 735 -23.54 20.49 -13.13
N GLN A 736 -23.89 21.39 -12.21
CA GLN A 736 -22.91 22.01 -11.31
C GLN A 736 -23.37 21.90 -9.86
N LYS A 737 -22.41 21.53 -9.01
CA LYS A 737 -22.60 21.40 -7.57
C LYS A 737 -21.64 22.36 -6.86
N VAL A 738 -22.19 23.37 -6.18
CA VAL A 738 -21.42 24.32 -5.37
C VAL A 738 -21.89 24.20 -3.92
N GLY A 739 -21.13 23.47 -3.10
CA GLY A 739 -21.52 23.14 -1.72
C GLY A 739 -22.79 22.30 -1.66
N LYS A 740 -23.82 22.80 -0.96
CA LYS A 740 -25.17 22.18 -0.90
C LYS A 740 -26.09 22.56 -2.07
N ARG A 741 -25.69 23.53 -2.90
CA ARG A 741 -26.46 24.01 -4.06
C ARG A 741 -26.20 23.10 -5.25
N GLU A 742 -27.26 22.74 -5.96
CA GLU A 742 -27.18 21.91 -7.16
C GLU A 742 -28.02 22.55 -8.26
N ILE A 743 -27.38 22.75 -9.41
CA ILE A 743 -28.00 23.22 -10.64
C ILE A 743 -27.91 22.08 -11.64
N VAL A 744 -29.05 21.67 -12.18
CA VAL A 744 -29.12 20.67 -13.26
C VAL A 744 -29.97 21.23 -14.37
N VAL A 745 -29.38 21.30 -15.55
CA VAL A 745 -30.05 21.62 -16.81
C VAL A 745 -29.96 20.39 -17.69
N THR A 746 -31.10 19.84 -18.11
CA THR A 746 -31.15 18.79 -19.12
C THR A 746 -31.96 19.26 -20.30
N SER A 747 -31.41 19.06 -21.48
CA SER A 747 -32.11 19.19 -22.75
C SER A 747 -32.01 17.85 -23.43
N SER A 748 -33.10 17.30 -23.92
CA SER A 748 -33.00 16.18 -24.86
C SER A 748 -33.91 16.40 -26.04
N GLU A 749 -33.63 15.71 -27.13
CA GLU A 749 -34.38 15.72 -28.36
C GLU A 749 -34.67 14.27 -28.68
N ASN A 750 -35.95 13.88 -28.74
CA ASN A 750 -36.36 12.52 -29.06
C ASN A 750 -37.10 12.51 -30.40
N ILE A 751 -36.56 11.77 -31.37
CA ILE A 751 -37.08 11.63 -32.73
C ILE A 751 -37.83 10.29 -32.81
N ARG A 752 -39.11 10.33 -33.22
CA ARG A 752 -39.97 9.14 -33.42
C ARG A 752 -40.14 8.81 -34.90
N GLU A 753 -40.75 7.63 -35.14
CA GLU A 753 -40.78 6.84 -36.37
C GLU A 753 -41.26 7.53 -37.67
N ASP A 754 -42.13 8.53 -37.59
CA ASP A 754 -42.67 9.24 -38.76
C ASP A 754 -41.72 10.32 -39.30
N GLY A 755 -40.61 10.58 -38.58
CA GLY A 755 -39.81 11.78 -38.72
C GLY A 755 -40.56 13.05 -38.28
N ALA A 756 -41.89 13.04 -38.27
CA ALA A 756 -42.79 14.18 -38.17
C ALA A 756 -42.90 14.80 -36.77
N LYS A 757 -42.59 14.09 -35.67
CA LYS A 757 -42.69 14.64 -34.31
C LYS A 757 -41.43 14.43 -33.46
N VAL A 758 -40.79 15.55 -33.12
CA VAL A 758 -39.65 15.65 -32.21
C VAL A 758 -40.11 16.21 -30.85
N LEU A 759 -39.88 15.48 -29.76
CA LEU A 759 -40.15 15.96 -28.40
C LEU A 759 -38.88 16.57 -27.80
N ILE A 760 -38.94 17.84 -27.42
CA ILE A 760 -37.82 18.58 -26.81
C ILE A 760 -38.17 18.96 -25.37
N PRO A 761 -37.80 18.16 -24.35
CA PRO A 761 -37.86 18.58 -22.97
C PRO A 761 -36.63 19.40 -22.57
N ILE A 762 -36.86 20.60 -22.04
CA ILE A 762 -35.86 21.37 -21.28
C ILE A 762 -36.28 21.33 -19.81
N ASN A 763 -35.45 20.73 -18.97
CA ASN A 763 -35.64 20.74 -17.52
C ASN A 763 -34.52 21.55 -16.87
N MET A 764 -34.89 22.54 -16.08
CA MET A 764 -34.00 23.29 -15.22
C MET A 764 -34.43 23.08 -13.77
N THR A 765 -33.51 22.60 -12.93
CA THR A 765 -33.78 22.39 -11.51
C THR A 765 -32.71 23.03 -10.64
N LEU A 766 -33.17 23.77 -9.64
CA LEU A 766 -32.40 24.47 -8.62
C LEU A 766 -32.79 23.89 -7.26
N LYS A 767 -31.82 23.31 -6.56
CA LYS A 767 -32.05 22.68 -5.24
C LYS A 767 -31.29 23.40 -4.14
N LYS A 768 -31.95 23.53 -2.97
CA LYS A 768 -31.37 23.99 -1.70
C LYS A 768 -30.69 25.37 -1.81
N TYR A 769 -31.43 26.36 -2.30
CA TYR A 769 -30.92 27.73 -2.50
C TYR A 769 -31.40 28.65 -1.36
N PRO A 770 -30.50 29.11 -0.45
CA PRO A 770 -30.85 30.09 0.57
C PRO A 770 -30.97 31.49 -0.05
N LEU A 771 -32.06 32.23 0.24
CA LEU A 771 -32.30 33.58 -0.26
C LEU A 771 -31.98 34.69 0.76
N SER A 772 -31.92 34.39 2.06
CA SER A 772 -31.62 35.39 3.09
C SER A 772 -30.79 34.82 4.25
N GLN A 773 -30.14 35.71 5.00
CA GLN A 773 -29.41 35.41 6.23
C GLN A 773 -30.19 35.91 7.46
N PRO A 774 -29.92 35.36 8.68
CA PRO A 774 -30.67 35.69 9.89
C PRO A 774 -30.80 37.20 10.13
N PRO A 775 -31.90 37.67 10.73
CA PRO A 775 -32.93 36.90 11.46
C PRO A 775 -34.01 36.27 10.56
N TRP A 776 -33.99 36.57 9.26
CA TRP A 776 -34.88 36.00 8.26
C TRP A 776 -34.18 34.87 7.53
N SER A 777 -34.64 33.63 7.67
CA SER A 777 -34.11 32.50 6.89
C SER A 777 -35.14 32.05 5.87
N PHE A 778 -34.97 32.46 4.63
CA PHE A 778 -35.76 31.96 3.51
C PHE A 778 -34.93 30.97 2.70
N GLN A 779 -35.44 29.76 2.51
CA GLN A 779 -34.78 28.73 1.71
C GLN A 779 -35.74 28.16 0.67
N ILE A 780 -35.32 28.23 -0.60
CA ILE A 780 -35.94 27.47 -1.68
C ILE A 780 -35.44 26.03 -1.58
N SER A 781 -36.37 25.12 -1.33
CA SER A 781 -36.08 23.68 -1.26
C SER A 781 -35.96 23.10 -2.67
N ASN A 782 -36.88 23.47 -3.55
CA ASN A 782 -36.91 23.05 -4.94
C ASN A 782 -37.50 24.17 -5.82
N LEU A 783 -36.80 24.53 -6.88
CA LEU A 783 -37.30 25.37 -7.95
C LEU A 783 -37.07 24.62 -9.26
N GLY A 784 -38.15 24.21 -9.90
CA GLY A 784 -38.17 23.40 -11.11
C GLY A 784 -38.92 24.10 -12.22
N PHE A 785 -38.28 24.18 -13.38
CA PHE A 785 -38.89 24.68 -14.60
C PHE A 785 -38.75 23.61 -15.68
N LYS A 786 -39.88 23.24 -16.29
CA LYS A 786 -39.94 22.23 -17.33
C LYS A 786 -40.75 22.76 -18.50
N ILE A 787 -40.12 22.75 -19.67
CA ILE A 787 -40.77 22.99 -20.95
C ILE A 787 -40.71 21.67 -21.72
N SER A 788 -41.81 21.28 -22.34
CA SER A 788 -41.79 20.25 -23.38
C SER A 788 -42.57 20.73 -24.59
N SER A 789 -41.91 20.73 -25.76
CA SER A 789 -42.52 21.13 -27.04
C SER A 789 -42.42 20.01 -28.08
N PHE A 790 -43.32 20.05 -29.06
CA PHE A 790 -43.33 19.18 -30.24
C PHE A 790 -42.92 19.99 -31.49
N ALA A 791 -41.96 19.50 -32.27
CA ALA A 791 -41.49 20.14 -33.51
C ALA A 791 -41.49 19.15 -34.70
N ASN A 792 -41.60 19.68 -35.93
CA ASN A 792 -41.53 18.91 -37.19
C ASN A 792 -40.06 18.79 -37.67
N PRO A 793 -39.72 17.76 -38.49
CA PRO A 793 -38.37 17.50 -38.97
C PRO A 793 -37.90 18.59 -39.95
N GLY A 794 -36.69 19.12 -39.74
CA GLY A 794 -36.09 20.19 -40.56
C GLY A 794 -36.30 21.60 -40.02
N GLU A 795 -37.20 21.80 -39.05
CA GLU A 795 -37.32 23.06 -38.30
C GLU A 795 -36.29 23.09 -37.16
N PHE A 796 -35.67 24.26 -36.89
CA PHE A 796 -34.79 24.38 -35.73
C PHE A 796 -35.61 24.20 -34.44
N ALA A 797 -35.23 23.21 -33.62
CA ALA A 797 -35.83 22.88 -32.33
C ALA A 797 -36.08 24.12 -31.42
N PHE A 798 -35.21 25.13 -31.51
CA PHE A 798 -35.33 26.38 -30.75
C PHE A 798 -36.42 27.34 -31.27
N GLN A 799 -36.86 27.24 -32.53
CA GLN A 799 -37.87 28.12 -33.13
C GLN A 799 -39.32 27.77 -32.71
N LYS A 800 -39.58 26.54 -32.23
CA LYS A 800 -40.91 26.04 -31.80
C LYS A 800 -41.08 25.92 -30.29
N LEU A 801 -40.19 26.53 -29.49
CA LEU A 801 -40.35 26.65 -28.04
C LEU A 801 -41.58 27.51 -27.71
N GLY A 802 -42.76 26.90 -27.62
CA GLY A 802 -44.01 27.61 -27.32
C GLY A 802 -45.31 26.82 -27.49
N SER A 803 -45.31 25.73 -28.28
CA SER A 803 -46.52 24.94 -28.61
C SER A 803 -46.68 23.66 -27.78
N GLY A 804 -46.32 23.69 -26.49
CA GLY A 804 -46.39 22.50 -25.64
C GLY A 804 -46.63 22.81 -24.16
N SER A 805 -46.38 21.84 -23.28
CA SER A 805 -46.67 22.00 -21.86
C SER A 805 -45.58 22.76 -21.11
N LEU A 806 -46.00 23.72 -20.29
CA LEU A 806 -45.14 24.49 -19.40
C LEU A 806 -45.48 24.15 -17.95
N GLU A 807 -44.47 23.74 -17.20
CA GLU A 807 -44.59 23.38 -15.78
C GLU A 807 -43.57 24.18 -14.97
N PHE A 808 -44.09 25.02 -14.07
CA PHE A 808 -43.32 25.76 -13.08
C PHE A 808 -43.68 25.26 -11.69
N THR A 809 -42.67 24.85 -10.93
CA THR A 809 -42.84 24.40 -9.55
C THR A 809 -41.84 25.10 -8.65
N MET A 810 -42.34 25.71 -7.57
CA MET A 810 -41.52 26.34 -6.55
C MET A 810 -42.01 25.91 -5.17
N SER A 811 -41.10 25.41 -4.33
CA SER A 811 -41.40 25.13 -2.92
C SER A 811 -40.27 25.62 -2.02
N GLY A 812 -40.66 26.22 -0.91
CA GLY A 812 -39.74 26.87 0.02
C GLY A 812 -40.20 26.75 1.46
N SER A 813 -39.24 26.89 2.36
CA SER A 813 -39.46 27.04 3.81
C SER A 813 -38.91 28.38 4.25
N TYR A 814 -39.62 29.05 5.15
CA TYR A 814 -39.18 30.28 5.77
C TYR A 814 -39.19 30.16 7.29
N GLY A 815 -38.25 30.84 7.95
CA GLY A 815 -38.15 30.93 9.39
C GLY A 815 -37.81 32.36 9.79
N LEU A 816 -38.45 32.84 10.85
CA LEU A 816 -38.25 34.17 11.39
C LEU A 816 -37.91 34.01 12.87
N ASN A 817 -36.62 34.14 13.18
CA ASN A 817 -36.12 34.04 14.55
C ASN A 817 -35.72 35.44 15.00
N SER A 818 -36.67 36.16 15.58
CA SER A 818 -36.48 37.54 16.08
C SER A 818 -35.88 37.62 17.49
N GLY A 819 -35.57 36.49 18.14
CA GLY A 819 -34.97 36.42 19.47
C GLY A 819 -35.36 35.15 20.24
N GLU A 820 -34.85 34.99 21.47
CA GLU A 820 -34.99 33.76 22.28
C GLU A 820 -36.44 33.37 22.64
N LYS A 821 -37.41 34.29 22.51
CA LYS A 821 -38.78 34.09 23.02
C LYS A 821 -39.82 33.72 21.97
N VAL A 822 -39.55 33.88 20.67
CA VAL A 822 -40.53 33.59 19.61
C VAL A 822 -39.88 32.83 18.46
N LYS A 823 -40.39 31.64 18.17
CA LYS A 823 -39.98 30.82 17.03
C LYS A 823 -41.08 30.82 15.98
N ASN A 824 -40.79 31.38 14.81
CA ASN A 824 -41.69 31.33 13.66
C ASN A 824 -41.11 30.47 12.55
N SER A 825 -41.90 29.58 11.99
CA SER A 825 -41.53 28.80 10.81
C SER A 825 -42.74 28.49 9.94
N GLY A 826 -42.52 28.40 8.63
CA GLY A 826 -43.58 28.10 7.68
C GLY A 826 -43.07 27.53 6.36
N SER A 827 -44.00 27.02 5.57
CA SER A 827 -43.74 26.50 4.22
C SER A 827 -44.70 27.09 3.21
N LEU A 828 -44.19 27.32 2.00
CA LEU A 828 -45.00 27.78 0.88
C LEU A 828 -44.66 26.98 -0.37
N GLY A 829 -45.63 26.87 -1.27
CA GLY A 829 -45.39 26.32 -2.60
C GLY A 829 -46.39 26.80 -3.63
N LEU A 830 -45.87 26.96 -4.85
CA LEU A 830 -46.59 27.35 -6.05
C LEU A 830 -46.34 26.28 -7.13
N SER A 831 -47.41 25.79 -7.75
CA SER A 831 -47.34 24.95 -8.95
C SER A 831 -48.23 25.56 -10.03
N LEU A 832 -47.65 25.78 -11.21
CA LEU A 832 -48.35 26.24 -12.40
C LEU A 832 -48.09 25.24 -13.51
N ILE A 833 -49.15 24.60 -14.01
CA ILE A 833 -49.06 23.64 -15.11
C ILE A 833 -50.03 24.08 -16.20
N ARG A 834 -49.47 24.40 -17.37
CA ARG A 834 -50.23 24.68 -18.59
C ARG A 834 -50.09 23.50 -19.56
N ARG A 835 -51.20 22.87 -19.94
CA ARG A 835 -51.27 21.79 -20.95
C ARG A 835 -52.45 22.04 -21.87
N ASP A 836 -52.22 22.08 -23.18
CA ASP A 836 -53.26 22.13 -24.23
C ASP A 836 -54.43 23.07 -23.84
N GLU A 837 -54.09 24.35 -23.63
CA GLU A 837 -54.97 25.45 -23.20
C GLU A 837 -55.51 25.44 -21.75
N SER A 838 -55.42 24.34 -21.01
CA SER A 838 -55.79 24.28 -19.58
C SER A 838 -54.67 24.80 -18.67
N LEU A 839 -54.98 25.75 -17.77
CA LEU A 839 -54.08 26.23 -16.72
C LEU A 839 -54.54 25.69 -15.36
N THR A 840 -53.69 24.91 -14.71
CA THR A 840 -53.91 24.48 -13.32
C THR A 840 -52.91 25.18 -12.42
N SER A 841 -53.42 25.87 -11.39
CA SER A 841 -52.60 26.55 -10.39
C SER A 841 -52.91 26.03 -8.99
N SER A 842 -51.89 25.66 -8.24
CA SER A 842 -52.02 25.37 -6.81
C SER A 842 -51.04 26.21 -5.99
N LEU A 843 -51.57 26.81 -4.93
CA LEU A 843 -50.83 27.60 -3.96
C LEU A 843 -51.14 27.05 -2.56
N PHE A 844 -50.13 26.94 -1.72
CA PHE A 844 -50.30 26.69 -0.30
C PHE A 844 -49.33 27.53 0.54
N LEU A 845 -49.79 27.90 1.74
CA LEU A 845 -49.04 28.60 2.76
C LEU A 845 -49.40 28.03 4.15
N ASP A 846 -48.40 27.55 4.88
CA ASP A 846 -48.55 27.09 6.27
C ASP A 846 -47.57 27.86 7.18
N HIS A 847 -48.01 28.28 8.37
CA HIS A 847 -47.23 29.03 9.37
C HIS A 847 -47.47 28.48 10.80
N LEU A 848 -46.40 28.39 11.60
CA LEU A 848 -46.40 28.08 13.03
C LEU A 848 -45.59 29.12 13.81
N ALA A 849 -46.17 29.66 14.87
CA ALA A 849 -45.56 30.55 15.84
C ALA A 849 -45.61 29.93 17.24
N SER A 850 -44.47 29.84 17.93
CA SER A 850 -44.40 29.34 19.31
C SER A 850 -43.73 30.37 20.23
N PHE A 851 -44.35 30.55 21.40
CA PHE A 851 -44.03 31.54 22.42
C PHE A 851 -43.76 30.84 23.77
N ASP A 852 -42.56 31.01 24.31
CA ASP A 852 -42.27 30.60 25.69
C ASP A 852 -42.66 31.75 26.64
N ILE A 853 -43.86 31.65 27.22
CA ILE A 853 -44.44 32.69 28.09
C ILE A 853 -43.69 32.74 29.43
N LEU A 854 -43.40 31.58 30.02
CA LEU A 854 -42.69 31.46 31.29
C LEU A 854 -41.82 30.21 31.28
N ASN A 855 -40.57 30.32 31.72
CA ASN A 855 -39.71 29.18 32.00
C ASN A 855 -38.86 29.52 33.21
N ALA A 856 -39.37 29.20 34.40
CA ALA A 856 -38.77 29.56 35.68
C ALA A 856 -38.36 28.30 36.45
N SER A 857 -37.19 28.35 37.07
CA SER A 857 -36.69 27.30 37.95
C SER A 857 -36.14 27.95 39.21
N ALA A 858 -36.59 27.51 40.37
CA ALA A 858 -36.13 27.99 41.66
C ALA A 858 -35.73 26.81 42.55
N LYS A 859 -34.66 26.99 43.33
CA LYS A 859 -34.19 26.01 44.30
C LYS A 859 -34.13 26.68 45.66
N ASN A 860 -34.94 26.20 46.60
CA ASN A 860 -35.00 26.69 47.98
C ASN A 860 -34.73 25.54 48.95
N PHE A 861 -34.63 25.84 50.25
CA PHE A 861 -34.47 24.84 51.31
C PHE A 861 -35.57 23.76 51.29
N MET A 862 -36.78 24.10 50.81
CA MET A 862 -37.89 23.15 50.64
C MET A 862 -37.79 22.25 49.40
N GLY A 863 -36.81 22.42 48.51
CA GLY A 863 -36.66 21.61 47.28
C GLY A 863 -36.49 22.42 46.00
N SER A 864 -36.47 21.71 44.87
CA SER A 864 -36.42 22.32 43.53
C SER A 864 -37.81 22.40 42.93
N THR A 865 -38.17 23.59 42.43
CA THR A 865 -39.40 23.82 41.68
C THR A 865 -39.10 24.27 40.26
N THR A 866 -39.85 23.73 39.29
CA THR A 866 -39.77 24.10 37.88
C THR A 866 -41.16 24.44 37.35
N GLN A 867 -41.28 25.59 36.69
CA GLN A 867 -42.51 26.10 36.08
C GLN A 867 -42.27 26.42 34.60
N LYS A 868 -43.15 25.93 33.72
CA LYS A 868 -43.09 26.22 32.29
C LYS A 868 -44.48 26.52 31.74
N ILE A 869 -44.62 27.63 31.01
CA ILE A 869 -45.81 28.03 30.24
C ILE A 869 -45.37 28.25 28.79
N ASN A 870 -45.98 27.53 27.85
CA ASN A 870 -45.76 27.68 26.41
C ASN A 870 -47.09 27.90 25.68
N LEU A 871 -47.13 28.87 24.77
CA LEU A 871 -48.25 29.12 23.84
C LEU A 871 -47.77 28.92 22.41
N SER A 872 -48.51 28.17 21.61
CA SER A 872 -48.22 27.96 20.19
C SER A 872 -49.46 28.23 19.35
N VAL A 873 -49.32 28.99 18.26
CA VAL A 873 -50.38 29.40 17.32
C VAL A 873 -49.97 28.99 15.91
N ALA A 874 -50.86 28.35 15.17
CA ALA A 874 -50.62 27.90 13.80
C ALA A 874 -51.78 28.28 12.86
N GLY A 875 -51.47 28.56 11.60
CA GLY A 875 -52.46 28.87 10.56
C GLY A 875 -51.98 28.54 9.16
N GLY A 876 -52.92 28.28 8.24
CA GLY A 876 -52.59 27.96 6.84
C GLY A 876 -53.75 28.07 5.86
N ILE A 877 -53.42 28.31 4.58
CA ILE A 877 -54.37 28.52 3.48
C ILE A 877 -53.88 27.74 2.24
N SER A 878 -54.79 27.10 1.50
CA SER A 878 -54.48 26.45 0.22
C SER A 878 -55.61 26.62 -0.81
N THR A 879 -55.24 26.93 -2.06
CA THR A 879 -56.18 27.19 -3.16
C THR A 879 -56.76 25.92 -3.80
N SER A 880 -56.10 24.76 -3.63
CA SER A 880 -56.52 23.51 -4.29
C SER A 880 -57.51 22.64 -3.50
N ARG A 881 -57.79 22.97 -2.23
CA ARG A 881 -58.53 22.08 -1.30
C ARG A 881 -59.39 22.80 -0.24
N ASN A 882 -60.13 23.87 -0.59
CA ASN A 882 -61.10 24.59 0.27
C ASN A 882 -60.95 24.33 1.79
N ALA A 883 -59.89 24.86 2.40
CA ALA A 883 -59.66 24.71 3.83
C ALA A 883 -58.74 25.83 4.34
N GLU A 884 -59.34 26.91 4.82
CA GLU A 884 -58.72 27.77 5.83
C GLU A 884 -58.56 26.98 7.13
N ARG A 885 -57.44 27.20 7.84
CA ARG A 885 -57.08 26.39 9.03
C ARG A 885 -56.42 27.26 10.08
N CYS A 886 -56.82 27.09 11.33
CA CYS A 886 -56.21 27.74 12.47
C CYS A 886 -56.22 26.83 13.70
N GLY A 887 -55.24 27.00 14.60
CA GLY A 887 -55.24 26.33 15.90
C GLY A 887 -54.26 26.94 16.88
N PHE A 888 -54.55 26.78 18.17
CA PHE A 888 -53.71 27.25 19.27
C PHE A 888 -53.55 26.18 20.36
N LYS A 889 -52.42 26.22 21.06
CA LYS A 889 -52.05 25.29 22.13
C LYS A 889 -51.36 26.04 23.26
N LEU A 890 -51.89 25.94 24.47
CA LEU A 890 -51.33 26.45 25.71
C LEU A 890 -50.98 25.27 26.64
N SER A 891 -49.73 25.19 27.09
CA SER A 891 -49.28 24.14 28.01
C SER A 891 -48.60 24.75 29.24
N TYR A 892 -49.03 24.32 30.43
CA TYR A 892 -48.44 24.63 31.72
C TYR A 892 -47.93 23.34 32.40
N SER A 893 -46.73 23.39 32.97
CA SER A 893 -46.22 22.32 33.83
C SER A 893 -45.50 22.86 35.04
N TRP A 894 -45.83 22.32 36.21
CA TRP A 894 -45.20 22.56 37.49
C TRP A 894 -44.69 21.24 38.07
N ASN A 895 -43.41 21.19 38.45
CA ASN A 895 -42.88 20.07 39.20
C ASN A 895 -42.14 20.57 40.43
N TRP A 896 -42.34 19.90 41.55
CA TRP A 896 -41.66 20.11 42.81
C TRP A 896 -41.04 18.79 43.30
N GLU A 897 -39.77 18.84 43.69
CA GLU A 897 -39.02 17.69 44.19
C GLU A 897 -38.30 18.08 45.48
N VAL A 898 -38.46 17.28 46.54
CA VAL A 898 -37.80 17.52 47.83
C VAL A 898 -36.29 17.26 47.72
N PRO A 899 -35.43 17.92 48.53
CA PRO A 899 -33.98 17.79 48.41
C PRO A 899 -33.44 16.35 48.52
N THR A 900 -34.08 15.51 49.32
CA THR A 900 -33.70 14.10 49.52
C THR A 900 -34.03 13.21 48.31
N LYS A 901 -34.78 13.72 47.31
CA LYS A 901 -35.30 12.98 46.15
C LYS A 901 -36.20 11.79 46.49
N ILE A 902 -36.63 11.71 47.75
CA ILE A 902 -37.53 10.67 48.26
C ILE A 902 -38.96 10.91 47.79
N LEU A 903 -39.34 12.18 47.57
CA LEU A 903 -40.68 12.58 47.14
C LEU A 903 -40.62 13.57 45.97
N SER A 904 -41.43 13.35 44.94
CA SER A 904 -41.69 14.36 43.92
C SER A 904 -43.18 14.46 43.59
N VAL A 905 -43.62 15.69 43.34
CA VAL A 905 -44.99 16.06 42.99
C VAL A 905 -44.96 16.84 41.68
N GLY A 906 -45.77 16.43 40.72
CA GLY A 906 -45.88 17.11 39.43
C GLY A 906 -47.34 17.40 39.09
N VAL A 907 -47.63 18.63 38.69
CA VAL A 907 -48.93 19.08 38.18
C VAL A 907 -48.74 19.66 36.78
N GLY A 908 -49.52 19.21 35.81
CA GLY A 908 -49.48 19.73 34.45
C GLY A 908 -50.88 19.98 33.91
N TYR A 909 -51.04 21.05 33.14
CA TYR A 909 -52.28 21.41 32.47
C TYR A 909 -51.99 21.74 31.00
N THR A 910 -52.77 21.21 30.06
CA THR A 910 -52.67 21.57 28.63
C THR A 910 -54.05 21.84 28.07
N LEU A 911 -54.17 22.96 27.35
CA LEU A 911 -55.36 23.41 26.63
C LEU A 911 -55.02 23.60 25.15
N GLN A 912 -55.80 22.99 24.27
CA GLN A 912 -55.55 22.97 22.83
C GLN A 912 -56.85 22.97 22.03
N GLU A 913 -56.94 23.88 21.06
CA GLU A 913 -58.09 24.03 20.18
C GLU A 913 -57.63 24.19 18.72
N SER A 914 -58.29 23.51 17.79
CA SER A 914 -57.94 23.54 16.37
C SER A 914 -59.19 23.38 15.51
N ASN A 915 -59.23 24.09 14.38
CA ASN A 915 -60.34 24.07 13.43
C ASN A 915 -59.84 23.84 11.99
N GLY A 916 -60.47 22.93 11.24
CA GLY A 916 -60.13 22.56 9.85
C GLY A 916 -59.54 21.14 9.64
N ARG A 917 -59.36 20.70 8.38
CA ARG A 917 -58.98 19.31 8.00
C ARG A 917 -57.48 19.08 7.71
N ASN A 918 -56.66 18.77 8.72
CA ASN A 918 -55.38 17.99 8.71
C ASN A 918 -54.30 18.27 7.61
N ILE A 919 -53.09 18.76 7.96
CA ILE A 919 -51.83 18.78 7.16
C ILE A 919 -50.62 18.59 8.11
N GLY A 920 -49.46 18.15 7.57
CA GLY A 920 -48.27 17.66 8.29
C GLY A 920 -47.65 18.50 9.41
N ALA A 921 -47.76 19.85 9.42
CA ALA A 921 -47.33 20.68 10.56
C ALA A 921 -48.33 20.63 11.74
N PHE A 922 -49.61 20.38 11.44
CA PHE A 922 -50.69 20.20 12.42
C PHE A 922 -50.80 18.76 12.95
N LYS A 923 -49.91 17.82 12.57
CA LYS A 923 -49.89 16.46 13.16
C LYS A 923 -49.71 16.50 14.68
N SER A 924 -49.02 17.50 15.22
CA SER A 924 -48.88 17.72 16.68
C SER A 924 -50.06 18.48 17.32
N PHE A 925 -50.98 19.00 16.50
CA PHE A 925 -52.18 19.75 16.90
C PHE A 925 -53.49 18.94 16.72
N ASN A 926 -53.39 17.64 16.40
CA ASN A 926 -54.53 16.73 16.38
C ASN A 926 -55.13 16.58 17.80
N ALA A 927 -56.44 16.37 17.84
CA ALA A 927 -57.38 17.05 18.73
C ALA A 927 -57.60 16.45 20.14
N ASP A 928 -56.72 15.60 20.68
CA ASP A 928 -57.22 14.62 21.66
C ASP A 928 -56.96 14.90 23.15
N LEU A 929 -56.24 15.96 23.56
CA LEU A 929 -55.91 16.12 24.99
C LEU A 929 -56.01 17.57 25.47
N ASN A 930 -57.17 17.93 26.04
CA ASN A 930 -57.25 18.98 27.04
C ASN A 930 -57.19 18.28 28.40
N SER A 931 -56.06 18.28 29.08
CA SER A 931 -55.92 17.52 30.31
C SER A 931 -55.27 18.30 31.44
N ILE A 932 -55.81 18.10 32.65
CA ILE A 932 -55.12 18.38 33.91
C ILE A 932 -54.54 17.06 34.41
N SER A 933 -53.33 17.05 34.94
CA SER A 933 -52.67 15.85 35.47
C SER A 933 -51.91 16.16 36.75
N ALA A 934 -51.97 15.25 37.71
CA ALA A 934 -51.23 15.30 38.97
C ALA A 934 -50.60 13.93 39.25
N GLY A 935 -49.33 13.87 39.61
CA GLY A 935 -48.63 12.62 39.93
C GLY A 935 -47.73 12.75 41.14
N LEU A 936 -47.54 11.63 41.85
CA LEU A 936 -46.72 11.53 43.04
C LEU A 936 -45.77 10.34 42.93
N THR A 937 -44.48 10.59 43.15
CA THR A 937 -43.47 9.53 43.16
C THR A 937 -42.80 9.45 44.53
N LEU A 938 -42.74 8.24 45.10
CA LEU A 938 -42.15 7.97 46.40
C LEU A 938 -41.04 6.91 46.28
N LYS A 939 -39.80 7.31 46.54
CA LYS A 939 -38.64 6.40 46.53
C LYS A 939 -38.41 5.88 47.95
N ALA A 940 -39.20 4.91 48.39
CA ALA A 940 -39.06 4.29 49.71
C ALA A 940 -38.10 3.08 49.67
N LEU A 941 -36.96 3.23 50.36
CA LEU A 941 -35.92 2.23 50.64
C LEU A 941 -35.00 1.87 49.44
N PRO A 942 -33.71 1.57 49.68
CA PRO A 942 -32.67 1.39 48.64
C PRO A 942 -32.93 0.26 47.61
N ILE A 943 -34.08 -0.42 47.69
CA ILE A 943 -34.41 -1.64 46.95
C ILE A 943 -35.67 -1.46 46.06
N ALA A 944 -36.54 -0.48 46.33
CA ALA A 944 -37.82 -0.33 45.62
C ALA A 944 -38.21 1.14 45.33
N VAL A 945 -38.83 1.36 44.17
CA VAL A 945 -39.47 2.63 43.78
C VAL A 945 -40.97 2.38 43.68
N VAL A 946 -41.76 3.23 44.33
CA VAL A 946 -43.22 3.20 44.28
C VAL A 946 -43.70 4.53 43.71
N SER A 947 -44.40 4.51 42.59
CA SER A 947 -44.94 5.72 41.97
C SER A 947 -46.43 5.57 41.72
N LEU A 948 -47.19 6.59 42.09
CA LEU A 948 -48.53 6.80 41.57
C LEU A 948 -48.38 7.54 40.23
N GLU A 949 -48.66 6.84 39.15
CA GLU A 949 -48.67 7.45 37.82
C GLU A 949 -49.72 8.56 37.78
N LYS A 950 -49.50 9.53 36.88
CA LYS A 950 -50.28 10.77 36.86
C LYS A 950 -51.77 10.47 36.70
N ILE A 951 -52.59 10.88 37.66
CA ILE A 951 -54.04 10.95 37.47
C ILE A 951 -54.33 12.23 36.69
N GLY A 952 -55.07 12.10 35.60
CA GLY A 952 -55.47 13.24 34.80
C GLY A 952 -56.93 13.17 34.41
N TYR A 953 -57.53 14.33 34.24
CA TYR A 953 -58.89 14.49 33.74
C TYR A 953 -58.81 15.08 32.33
N ASP A 954 -59.43 14.41 31.37
CA ASP A 954 -59.56 14.90 30.01
C ASP A 954 -60.88 15.67 29.86
N PHE A 955 -60.76 16.98 29.62
CA PHE A 955 -61.90 17.89 29.47
C PHE A 955 -62.65 17.71 28.14
N LYS A 956 -62.08 17.03 27.13
CA LYS A 956 -62.79 16.75 25.86
C LYS A 956 -63.61 15.48 25.97
N THR A 957 -63.02 14.40 26.47
CA THR A 957 -63.73 13.11 26.62
C THR A 957 -64.52 13.01 27.92
N HIS A 958 -64.38 13.98 28.83
CA HIS A 958 -64.99 14.01 30.17
C HIS A 958 -64.64 12.79 31.03
N THR A 959 -63.48 12.16 30.78
CA THR A 959 -63.06 10.93 31.46
C THR A 959 -61.83 11.18 32.33
N TRP A 960 -61.82 10.52 33.50
CA TRP A 960 -60.61 10.40 34.32
C TRP A 960 -59.72 9.29 33.78
N SER A 961 -58.40 9.52 33.78
CA SER A 961 -57.43 8.44 33.59
C SER A 961 -57.42 7.54 34.83
N ASN A 962 -57.27 6.24 34.61
CA ASN A 962 -57.15 5.28 35.70
C ASN A 962 -55.90 5.61 36.54
N LEU A 963 -56.03 5.61 37.86
CA LEU A 963 -54.90 5.79 38.76
C LEU A 963 -54.09 4.49 38.77
N GLU A 964 -52.85 4.51 38.28
CA GLU A 964 -51.98 3.33 38.27
C GLU A 964 -50.89 3.42 39.34
N LEU A 965 -50.80 2.39 40.18
CA LEU A 965 -49.67 2.14 41.05
C LEU A 965 -48.60 1.38 40.27
N SER A 966 -47.44 2.01 40.05
CA SER A 966 -46.27 1.30 39.56
C SER A 966 -45.29 1.02 40.69
N THR A 967 -44.87 -0.23 40.82
CA THR A 967 -43.77 -0.62 41.70
C THR A 967 -42.61 -1.17 40.88
N SER A 968 -41.38 -0.84 41.24
CA SER A 968 -40.20 -1.43 40.62
C SER A 968 -39.15 -1.75 41.67
N SER A 969 -38.72 -3.01 41.73
CA SER A 969 -37.63 -3.47 42.57
C SER A 969 -36.53 -4.09 41.73
N LYS A 970 -35.29 -3.92 42.18
CA LYS A 970 -34.11 -4.51 41.55
C LYS A 970 -33.24 -5.17 42.61
N TRP A 971 -33.04 -6.46 42.48
CA TRP A 971 -32.19 -7.28 43.34
C TRP A 971 -30.98 -7.80 42.56
N GLN A 972 -29.82 -7.85 43.21
CA GLN A 972 -28.60 -8.36 42.61
C GLN A 972 -27.94 -9.36 43.57
N PHE A 973 -27.82 -10.61 43.13
CA PHE A 973 -27.24 -11.75 43.84
C PHE A 973 -26.01 -12.24 43.05
N GLY A 974 -24.86 -11.61 43.29
CA GLY A 974 -23.62 -11.92 42.56
C GLY A 974 -23.75 -11.70 41.04
N SER A 975 -23.68 -12.79 40.27
CA SER A 975 -23.83 -12.78 38.80
C SER A 975 -25.29 -12.79 38.31
N LEU A 976 -26.24 -12.95 39.22
CA LEU A 976 -27.68 -12.95 38.97
C LEU A 976 -28.26 -11.57 39.33
N ALA A 977 -29.01 -10.96 38.43
CA ALA A 977 -29.80 -9.76 38.67
C ALA A 977 -31.28 -10.07 38.37
N LEU A 978 -32.15 -9.67 39.30
CA LEU A 978 -33.60 -9.81 39.20
C LEU A 978 -34.21 -8.40 39.25
N LYS A 979 -34.99 -8.04 38.23
CA LYS A 979 -35.78 -6.81 38.22
C LYS A 979 -37.26 -7.19 38.15
N LEU A 980 -38.02 -6.75 39.14
CA LEU A 980 -39.47 -6.93 39.20
C LEU A 980 -40.13 -5.56 38.97
N THR A 981 -41.07 -5.48 38.05
CA THR A 981 -41.87 -4.27 37.81
C THR A 981 -43.33 -4.67 37.80
N SER A 982 -44.15 -4.01 38.62
CA SER A 982 -45.61 -4.16 38.60
C SER A 982 -46.28 -2.85 38.20
N LYS A 983 -47.42 -2.98 37.53
CA LYS A 983 -48.37 -1.89 37.27
C LYS A 983 -49.76 -2.37 37.64
N THR A 984 -50.35 -1.74 38.65
CA THR A 984 -51.66 -2.08 39.20
C THR A 984 -52.59 -0.86 39.07
N PRO A 985 -53.63 -0.92 38.23
CA PRO A 985 -54.69 0.10 38.23
C PRO A 985 -55.46 0.01 39.55
N ILE A 986 -55.46 1.11 40.31
CA ILE A 986 -56.13 1.25 41.61
C ILE A 986 -57.61 1.58 41.44
N TYR A 987 -57.95 2.39 40.43
CA TYR A 987 -59.33 2.80 40.14
C TYR A 987 -59.61 2.74 38.64
N ILE A 988 -60.73 2.13 38.28
CA ILE A 988 -61.29 2.13 36.92
C ILE A 988 -62.61 2.88 37.01
N ALA A 989 -62.88 3.77 36.06
CA ALA A 989 -64.06 4.66 36.05
C ALA A 989 -65.43 3.93 36.20
N ASP A 990 -65.48 2.61 36.03
CA ASP A 990 -66.68 1.77 36.10
C ASP A 990 -66.96 1.15 37.50
N GLY A 991 -66.33 1.65 38.58
CA GLY A 991 -66.71 1.32 39.95
C GLY A 991 -66.23 -0.03 40.52
N SER A 992 -65.35 -0.76 39.81
CA SER A 992 -64.69 -1.97 40.32
C SER A 992 -63.20 -1.73 40.59
N ALA A 993 -62.72 -2.06 41.79
CA ALA A 993 -61.32 -1.92 42.17
C ALA A 993 -60.55 -3.24 41.98
N LEU A 994 -59.31 -3.14 41.47
CA LEU A 994 -58.35 -4.22 41.19
C LEU A 994 -58.80 -5.28 40.17
N LYS A 995 -58.85 -4.92 38.88
CA LYS A 995 -59.13 -5.89 37.79
C LYS A 995 -57.88 -6.64 37.32
N LYS A 996 -56.76 -5.95 37.03
CA LYS A 996 -55.60 -6.58 36.39
C LYS A 996 -54.27 -5.94 36.80
N THR A 997 -53.32 -6.70 37.35
CA THR A 997 -51.94 -6.23 37.59
C THR A 997 -50.98 -6.77 36.54
N SER A 998 -50.31 -5.89 35.80
CA SER A 998 -49.26 -6.29 34.86
C SER A 998 -47.92 -6.43 35.58
N TRP A 999 -47.28 -7.58 35.45
CA TRP A 999 -45.98 -7.91 36.02
C TRP A 999 -44.95 -8.11 34.91
N GLN A 1000 -43.75 -7.60 35.15
CA GLN A 1000 -42.58 -7.86 34.33
C GLN A 1000 -41.41 -8.27 35.21
N ILE A 1001 -40.95 -9.49 35.04
CA ILE A 1001 -39.80 -10.09 35.71
C ILE A 1001 -38.65 -10.16 34.70
N THR A 1002 -37.53 -9.51 35.00
CA THR A 1002 -36.31 -9.62 34.21
C THR A 1002 -35.24 -10.31 35.02
N THR A 1003 -34.80 -11.47 34.56
CA THR A 1003 -33.72 -12.28 35.14
C THR A 1003 -32.50 -12.20 34.24
N THR A 1004 -31.39 -11.68 34.75
CA THR A 1004 -30.11 -11.60 34.04
C THR A 1004 -29.06 -12.36 34.81
N LEU A 1005 -28.53 -13.44 34.25
CA LEU A 1005 -27.38 -14.18 34.77
C LEU A 1005 -26.21 -13.99 33.81
N LYS A 1006 -25.08 -13.45 34.29
CA LYS A 1006 -23.89 -13.22 33.46
C LYS A 1006 -22.64 -13.73 34.14
N THR A 1007 -22.10 -14.84 33.66
CA THR A 1007 -20.82 -15.44 34.06
C THR A 1007 -19.81 -15.39 32.92
N ARG A 1008 -18.56 -15.86 33.13
CA ARG A 1008 -17.51 -15.90 32.09
C ARG A 1008 -17.88 -16.82 30.91
N ARG A 1009 -18.66 -17.89 31.16
CA ARG A 1009 -19.03 -18.89 30.15
C ARG A 1009 -20.51 -18.89 29.80
N VAL A 1010 -21.39 -18.35 30.64
CA VAL A 1010 -22.85 -18.39 30.44
C VAL A 1010 -23.43 -17.00 30.57
N SER A 1011 -24.25 -16.60 29.61
CA SER A 1011 -25.05 -15.37 29.65
C SER A 1011 -26.50 -15.72 29.36
N LEU A 1012 -27.35 -15.60 30.37
CA LEU A 1012 -28.80 -15.79 30.27
C LEU A 1012 -29.48 -14.47 30.58
N ASN A 1013 -30.36 -14.03 29.70
CA ASN A 1013 -31.28 -12.93 29.93
C ASN A 1013 -32.69 -13.44 29.65
N ASN A 1014 -33.58 -13.40 30.62
CA ASN A 1014 -34.98 -13.76 30.48
C ASN A 1014 -35.86 -12.59 30.95
N THR A 1015 -36.87 -12.23 30.19
CA THR A 1015 -37.87 -11.22 30.54
C THR A 1015 -39.25 -11.84 30.41
N SER A 1016 -39.87 -12.15 31.53
CA SER A 1016 -41.21 -12.70 31.64
C SER A 1016 -42.19 -11.55 31.92
N ALA A 1017 -43.12 -11.31 31.02
CA ALA A 1017 -44.21 -10.35 31.19
C ALA A 1017 -45.54 -11.10 31.23
N PHE A 1018 -46.32 -10.90 32.27
CA PHE A 1018 -47.64 -11.49 32.43
C PHE A 1018 -48.56 -10.50 33.12
N ALA A 1019 -49.86 -10.68 32.97
CA ALA A 1019 -50.83 -9.88 33.68
C ALA A 1019 -51.73 -10.78 34.50
N VAL A 1020 -51.87 -10.45 35.78
CA VAL A 1020 -52.74 -11.14 36.74
C VAL A 1020 -54.09 -10.44 36.70
N ASP A 1021 -55.09 -11.07 36.10
CA ASP A 1021 -56.49 -10.66 36.23
C ASP A 1021 -57.09 -11.31 37.49
N TYR A 1022 -57.59 -10.50 38.41
CA TYR A 1022 -58.07 -10.98 39.71
C TYR A 1022 -59.51 -11.50 39.66
N LEU A 1023 -60.23 -11.26 38.56
CA LEU A 1023 -61.65 -11.58 38.40
C LEU A 1023 -61.91 -12.68 37.36
N SER A 1024 -60.90 -13.12 36.63
CA SER A 1024 -60.98 -14.26 35.71
C SER A 1024 -60.80 -15.60 36.43
N GLY A 1025 -61.42 -16.67 35.91
CA GLY A 1025 -61.21 -18.04 36.41
C GLY A 1025 -59.77 -18.56 36.21
N THR A 1026 -59.01 -17.94 35.30
CA THR A 1026 -57.59 -18.17 35.06
C THR A 1026 -56.81 -16.88 35.33
N PRO A 1027 -56.16 -16.73 36.51
CA PRO A 1027 -55.60 -15.45 36.93
C PRO A 1027 -54.54 -14.90 35.98
N ILE A 1028 -53.84 -15.76 35.25
CA ILE A 1028 -52.88 -15.34 34.22
C ILE A 1028 -53.32 -16.00 32.91
N GLU A 1029 -53.65 -15.20 31.89
CA GLU A 1029 -54.04 -15.71 30.56
C GLU A 1029 -52.81 -16.20 29.79
N SER A 1030 -51.74 -15.41 29.81
CA SER A 1030 -50.49 -15.77 29.14
C SER A 1030 -49.27 -15.12 29.77
N VAL A 1031 -48.12 -15.78 29.61
CA VAL A 1031 -46.81 -15.26 30.00
C VAL A 1031 -45.96 -15.10 28.74
N ASN A 1032 -45.73 -13.85 28.36
CA ASN A 1032 -44.82 -13.51 27.27
C ASN A 1032 -43.39 -13.46 27.78
N ASN A 1033 -42.57 -14.41 27.34
CA ASN A 1033 -41.18 -14.55 27.74
C ASN A 1033 -40.27 -14.18 26.58
N LYS A 1034 -39.30 -13.32 26.85
CA LYS A 1034 -38.20 -13.04 25.94
C LYS A 1034 -36.90 -13.52 26.56
N PHE A 1035 -36.27 -14.51 25.93
CA PHE A 1035 -35.06 -15.12 26.45
C PHE A 1035 -33.89 -14.98 25.48
N SER A 1036 -32.69 -15.00 26.04
CA SER A 1036 -31.42 -15.05 25.33
C SER A 1036 -30.40 -15.77 26.21
N LEU A 1037 -30.05 -16.99 25.82
CA LEU A 1037 -29.04 -17.83 26.41
C LEU A 1037 -27.84 -17.91 25.49
N ARG A 1038 -26.65 -17.66 26.02
CA ARG A 1038 -25.37 -17.90 25.37
C ARG A 1038 -24.51 -18.74 26.28
N ILE A 1039 -23.99 -19.83 25.77
CA ILE A 1039 -23.05 -20.71 26.45
C ILE A 1039 -21.79 -20.74 25.57
N GLY A 1040 -20.65 -20.39 26.17
CA GLY A 1040 -19.34 -20.55 25.55
C GLY A 1040 -18.89 -22.01 25.53
N LYS A 1041 -17.61 -22.27 25.24
CA LYS A 1041 -17.11 -23.64 25.10
C LYS A 1041 -17.33 -24.49 26.37
N LEU A 1042 -18.06 -25.59 26.23
CA LEU A 1042 -18.39 -26.57 27.27
C LEU A 1042 -18.33 -27.99 26.68
N TRP A 1043 -17.32 -28.78 27.08
CA TRP A 1043 -17.13 -30.16 26.62
C TRP A 1043 -17.23 -30.31 25.09
N TYR A 1044 -18.30 -30.95 24.61
CA TYR A 1044 -18.59 -31.21 23.20
C TYR A 1044 -19.33 -30.07 22.49
N LEU A 1045 -19.68 -29.00 23.21
CA LEU A 1045 -20.42 -27.82 22.75
C LEU A 1045 -19.47 -26.61 22.65
N ASP A 1046 -18.99 -26.27 21.46
CA ASP A 1046 -18.05 -25.16 21.28
C ASP A 1046 -18.74 -23.80 21.45
N SER A 1047 -19.99 -23.71 21.02
CA SER A 1047 -20.84 -22.55 21.25
C SER A 1047 -22.30 -22.94 21.25
N PHE A 1048 -23.11 -22.26 22.04
CA PHE A 1048 -24.56 -22.37 22.00
C PHE A 1048 -25.18 -21.01 22.22
N LYS A 1049 -26.10 -20.64 21.34
CA LYS A 1049 -26.87 -19.40 21.38
C LYS A 1049 -28.31 -19.77 21.13
N PHE A 1050 -29.16 -19.50 22.11
CA PHE A 1050 -30.59 -19.72 21.99
C PHE A 1050 -31.29 -18.44 22.41
N SER A 1051 -31.98 -17.79 21.47
CA SER A 1051 -32.69 -16.55 21.76
C SER A 1051 -34.03 -16.54 21.07
N GLY A 1052 -35.05 -16.03 21.74
CA GLY A 1052 -36.38 -15.99 21.18
C GLY A 1052 -37.38 -15.33 22.09
N THR A 1053 -38.61 -15.33 21.61
CA THR A 1053 -39.80 -14.97 22.38
C THR A 1053 -40.74 -16.18 22.38
N TYR A 1054 -41.27 -16.55 23.53
CA TYR A 1054 -42.35 -17.52 23.63
C TYR A 1054 -43.49 -16.96 24.45
N ILE A 1055 -44.72 -17.27 24.05
CA ILE A 1055 -45.93 -16.97 24.79
C ILE A 1055 -46.40 -18.29 25.36
N LEU A 1056 -46.45 -18.39 26.69
CA LEU A 1056 -47.17 -19.46 27.38
C LEU A 1056 -48.61 -19.04 27.46
N ASP A 1057 -49.52 -19.82 26.90
CA ASP A 1057 -50.94 -19.75 27.25
C ASP A 1057 -51.13 -20.57 28.52
N LEU A 1058 -51.84 -20.00 29.50
CA LEU A 1058 -52.14 -20.63 30.79
C LEU A 1058 -53.64 -20.93 30.93
N SER A 1059 -54.45 -20.65 29.90
CA SER A 1059 -55.90 -20.83 29.93
C SER A 1059 -56.33 -22.30 29.85
N HIS A 1060 -55.56 -23.15 29.17
CA HIS A 1060 -55.87 -24.57 28.93
C HIS A 1060 -54.76 -25.56 29.37
N GLY A 1061 -53.70 -25.06 30.02
CA GLY A 1061 -52.51 -25.85 30.40
C GLY A 1061 -51.24 -25.00 30.32
N PHE A 1062 -50.04 -25.58 30.52
CA PHE A 1062 -48.77 -24.88 30.28
C PHE A 1062 -48.34 -25.04 28.81
N GLU A 1063 -49.12 -24.48 27.88
CA GLU A 1063 -48.88 -24.65 26.44
C GLU A 1063 -48.17 -23.45 25.83
N ILE A 1064 -47.23 -23.69 24.91
CA ILE A 1064 -46.55 -22.62 24.17
C ILE A 1064 -47.44 -22.24 22.99
N SER A 1065 -48.24 -21.17 23.07
CA SER A 1065 -49.10 -20.72 21.95
C SER A 1065 -48.32 -20.07 20.81
N LYS A 1066 -47.15 -19.52 21.11
CA LYS A 1066 -46.25 -18.96 20.11
C LYS A 1066 -44.81 -19.10 20.55
N LEU A 1067 -43.95 -19.59 19.66
CA LEU A 1067 -42.50 -19.55 19.79
C LEU A 1067 -41.95 -18.81 18.57
N ASP A 1068 -41.05 -17.86 18.75
CA ASP A 1068 -40.19 -17.35 17.69
C ASP A 1068 -38.77 -17.33 18.21
N SER A 1069 -37.98 -18.30 17.77
CA SER A 1069 -36.65 -18.52 18.29
C SER A 1069 -35.61 -18.74 17.21
N LYS A 1070 -34.37 -18.45 17.59
CA LYS A 1070 -33.15 -18.70 16.85
C LYS A 1070 -32.24 -19.53 17.74
N LEU A 1071 -31.76 -20.63 17.19
CA LEU A 1071 -30.88 -21.55 17.89
C LEU A 1071 -29.64 -21.77 17.03
N GLU A 1072 -28.47 -21.42 17.53
CA GLU A 1072 -27.19 -21.70 16.90
C GLU A 1072 -26.34 -22.47 17.90
N PHE A 1073 -25.85 -23.65 17.54
CA PHE A 1073 -24.88 -24.34 18.37
C PHE A 1073 -23.86 -25.11 17.55
N VAL A 1074 -22.68 -25.31 18.11
CA VAL A 1074 -21.61 -26.10 17.52
C VAL A 1074 -21.40 -27.29 18.43
N PHE A 1075 -21.75 -28.48 17.95
CA PHE A 1075 -21.65 -29.74 18.69
C PHE A 1075 -20.76 -30.70 17.92
N PHE A 1076 -19.70 -31.21 18.53
CA PHE A 1076 -18.67 -32.03 17.85
C PHE A 1076 -18.13 -31.40 16.55
N GLY A 1077 -17.93 -30.07 16.53
CA GLY A 1077 -17.49 -29.34 15.33
C GLY A 1077 -18.56 -29.19 14.24
N ILE A 1078 -19.76 -29.73 14.43
CA ILE A 1078 -20.92 -29.55 13.56
C ILE A 1078 -21.66 -28.29 14.00
N LYS A 1079 -21.73 -27.28 13.13
CA LYS A 1079 -22.49 -26.05 13.41
C LYS A 1079 -23.94 -26.22 12.97
N HIS A 1080 -24.85 -26.36 13.93
CA HIS A 1080 -26.29 -26.35 13.76
C HIS A 1080 -26.83 -24.91 13.87
N THR A 1081 -27.71 -24.53 12.95
CA THR A 1081 -28.30 -23.19 12.85
C THR A 1081 -29.78 -23.30 12.48
N PHE A 1082 -30.63 -23.06 13.46
CA PHE A 1082 -32.06 -22.82 13.29
C PHE A 1082 -32.26 -21.31 13.14
N LYS A 1083 -32.29 -20.82 11.89
CA LYS A 1083 -32.51 -19.39 11.59
C LYS A 1083 -33.92 -18.93 11.94
N LYS A 1084 -34.88 -19.84 11.82
CA LYS A 1084 -36.26 -19.69 12.23
C LYS A 1084 -36.72 -21.01 12.83
N LEU A 1085 -37.01 -20.99 14.13
CA LEU A 1085 -37.74 -22.04 14.81
C LEU A 1085 -38.98 -21.37 15.40
N ARG A 1086 -40.06 -21.38 14.62
CA ARG A 1086 -41.32 -20.75 15.00
C ARG A 1086 -42.41 -21.78 15.21
N PHE A 1087 -43.16 -21.60 16.28
CA PHE A 1087 -44.43 -22.26 16.50
C PHE A 1087 -45.50 -21.17 16.52
N TYR A 1088 -46.53 -21.29 15.68
CA TYR A 1088 -47.67 -20.38 15.67
C TYR A 1088 -48.86 -21.06 14.97
N GLN A 1089 -50.04 -21.04 15.59
CA GLN A 1089 -51.26 -21.64 15.04
C GLN A 1089 -51.04 -23.10 14.59
N ASP A 1090 -50.50 -23.93 15.48
CA ASP A 1090 -50.30 -25.37 15.29
C ASP A 1090 -49.42 -25.73 14.08
N ARG A 1091 -48.56 -24.78 13.71
CA ARG A 1091 -47.59 -24.92 12.62
C ARG A 1091 -46.20 -24.62 13.12
N TRP A 1092 -45.29 -25.54 12.81
CA TRP A 1092 -43.86 -25.34 12.96
C TRP A 1092 -43.29 -24.80 11.65
N ILE A 1093 -42.73 -23.59 11.71
CA ILE A 1093 -41.92 -23.04 10.62
C ILE A 1093 -40.46 -23.24 11.03
N LEU A 1094 -39.79 -24.12 10.30
CA LEU A 1094 -38.42 -24.50 10.54
C LEU A 1094 -37.55 -24.03 9.38
N ASP A 1095 -36.44 -23.40 9.72
CA ASP A 1095 -35.35 -23.07 8.80
C ASP A 1095 -34.04 -23.50 9.46
N TYR A 1096 -33.70 -24.77 9.25
CA TYR A 1096 -32.55 -25.43 9.84
C TYR A 1096 -31.47 -25.61 8.79
N PHE A 1097 -30.25 -25.26 9.15
CA PHE A 1097 -29.05 -25.58 8.41
C PHE A 1097 -28.04 -26.14 9.38
N THR A 1098 -27.35 -27.19 9.00
CA THR A 1098 -26.15 -27.64 9.70
C THR A 1098 -24.98 -27.63 8.74
N THR A 1099 -23.82 -27.23 9.24
CA THR A 1099 -22.57 -27.27 8.50
C THR A 1099 -21.49 -28.03 9.24
N PHE A 1100 -20.86 -29.01 8.59
CA PHE A 1100 -19.77 -29.81 9.14
C PHE A 1100 -18.66 -30.00 8.11
N HIS A 1101 -17.44 -29.55 8.39
CA HIS A 1101 -16.30 -29.70 7.45
C HIS A 1101 -16.63 -29.27 6.00
N GLY A 1102 -17.48 -28.25 5.82
CA GLY A 1102 -17.94 -27.78 4.51
C GLY A 1102 -19.18 -28.48 3.93
N TRP A 1103 -19.63 -29.59 4.54
CA TRP A 1103 -20.95 -30.17 4.30
C TRP A 1103 -21.98 -29.22 4.84
N SER A 1104 -23.05 -28.99 4.10
CA SER A 1104 -24.19 -28.20 4.53
C SER A 1104 -25.45 -28.98 4.22
N THR A 1105 -26.20 -29.42 5.23
CA THR A 1105 -27.57 -29.87 4.99
C THR A 1105 -28.54 -28.87 5.57
N GLY A 1106 -29.59 -28.57 4.83
CA GLY A 1106 -30.61 -27.62 5.23
C GLY A 1106 -31.98 -28.19 4.98
N ILE A 1107 -32.86 -28.03 5.95
CA ILE A 1107 -34.28 -28.29 5.78
C ILE A 1107 -35.02 -27.00 6.13
N SER A 1108 -35.85 -26.56 5.20
CA SER A 1108 -36.75 -25.44 5.43
C SER A 1108 -38.15 -25.84 5.03
N GLY A 1109 -39.15 -25.48 5.82
CA GLY A 1109 -40.52 -25.85 5.52
C GLY A 1109 -41.51 -25.51 6.62
N THR A 1110 -42.78 -25.71 6.29
CA THR A 1110 -43.91 -25.60 7.21
C THR A 1110 -44.42 -27.00 7.54
N PHE A 1111 -44.35 -27.36 8.81
CA PHE A 1111 -44.81 -28.63 9.35
C PHE A 1111 -46.10 -28.38 10.14
N TYR A 1112 -47.17 -29.09 9.78
CA TYR A 1112 -48.42 -29.07 10.53
C TYR A 1112 -48.37 -30.09 11.66
N GLU A 1113 -49.18 -29.87 12.69
CA GLU A 1113 -49.31 -30.80 13.83
C GLU A 1113 -49.74 -32.22 13.42
N SER A 1114 -50.46 -32.35 12.30
CA SER A 1114 -50.81 -33.64 11.66
C SER A 1114 -49.63 -34.42 11.07
N GLY A 1115 -48.41 -33.88 11.14
CA GLY A 1115 -47.22 -34.41 10.47
C GLY A 1115 -47.15 -34.08 8.97
N ALA A 1116 -48.17 -33.40 8.41
CA ALA A 1116 -48.18 -33.00 7.01
C ALA A 1116 -47.13 -31.91 6.73
N ILE A 1117 -46.45 -32.01 5.59
CA ILE A 1117 -45.49 -31.01 5.09
C ILE A 1117 -46.19 -30.17 4.02
N GLY A 1118 -46.52 -28.91 4.34
CA GLY A 1118 -47.21 -28.00 3.42
C GLY A 1118 -46.38 -27.52 2.22
N GLY A 1119 -45.06 -27.63 2.34
CA GLY A 1119 -44.07 -27.22 1.35
C GLY A 1119 -42.70 -27.17 2.01
N GLY A 1120 -41.69 -27.67 1.30
CA GLY A 1120 -40.37 -27.83 1.87
C GLY A 1120 -39.25 -27.76 0.85
N LYS A 1121 -38.09 -27.31 1.31
CA LYS A 1121 -36.82 -27.41 0.59
C LYS A 1121 -35.84 -28.19 1.43
N LEU A 1122 -35.26 -29.22 0.84
CA LEU A 1122 -34.14 -29.96 1.37
C LEU A 1122 -32.94 -29.59 0.52
N THR A 1123 -31.92 -29.03 1.15
CA THR A 1123 -30.69 -28.61 0.48
C THR A 1123 -29.56 -29.45 1.01
N LEU A 1124 -28.86 -30.17 0.13
CA LEU A 1124 -27.62 -30.85 0.47
C LEU A 1124 -26.49 -30.18 -0.30
N GLY A 1125 -25.56 -29.60 0.44
CA GLY A 1125 -24.31 -29.06 -0.04
C GLY A 1125 -23.19 -29.96 0.43
N PHE A 1126 -22.38 -30.43 -0.49
CA PHE A 1126 -21.20 -31.23 -0.23
C PHE A 1126 -19.98 -30.39 -0.61
N PRO A 1127 -19.00 -30.25 0.28
CA PRO A 1127 -17.74 -29.66 -0.06
C PRO A 1127 -17.04 -30.71 -0.90
N LEU A 1128 -16.66 -30.33 -2.09
CA LEU A 1128 -15.75 -31.14 -2.86
C LEU A 1128 -14.39 -30.78 -2.30
N HIS A 1129 -14.01 -31.49 -1.23
CA HIS A 1129 -12.83 -31.21 -0.40
C HIS A 1129 -11.55 -31.02 -1.24
N CYS A 1130 -11.48 -31.68 -2.39
CA CYS A 1130 -10.37 -31.60 -3.34
C CYS A 1130 -10.43 -30.37 -4.30
N TRP A 1131 -11.60 -29.76 -4.48
CA TRP A 1131 -11.87 -28.72 -5.49
C TRP A 1131 -12.21 -27.35 -4.91
N ASN A 1132 -12.11 -27.18 -3.58
CA ASN A 1132 -12.66 -26.02 -2.86
C ASN A 1132 -14.09 -25.67 -3.32
N GLY A 1133 -14.79 -26.66 -3.87
CA GLY A 1133 -15.99 -26.57 -4.66
C GLY A 1133 -17.20 -26.98 -3.85
N ARG A 1134 -18.38 -26.69 -4.37
CA ARG A 1134 -19.66 -27.05 -3.74
C ARG A 1134 -20.51 -27.78 -4.75
N LEU A 1135 -20.78 -29.04 -4.47
CA LEU A 1135 -21.93 -29.73 -5.04
C LEU A 1135 -23.12 -29.34 -4.19
N TYR A 1136 -24.13 -28.75 -4.78
CA TYR A 1136 -25.34 -28.30 -4.14
C TYR A 1136 -26.52 -28.92 -4.85
N THR A 1137 -27.26 -29.79 -4.17
CA THR A 1137 -28.54 -30.31 -4.63
C THR A 1137 -29.66 -29.72 -3.77
N GLU A 1138 -30.68 -29.20 -4.44
CA GLU A 1138 -31.92 -28.74 -3.85
C GLU A 1138 -33.03 -29.67 -4.28
N PHE A 1139 -33.69 -30.30 -3.32
CA PHE A 1139 -34.95 -30.99 -3.50
C PHE A 1139 -36.06 -30.06 -3.05
N SER A 1140 -37.12 -29.94 -3.83
CA SER A 1140 -38.27 -29.11 -3.52
C SER A 1140 -39.55 -29.91 -3.59
N LYS A 1141 -40.38 -29.79 -2.56
CA LYS A 1141 -41.76 -30.28 -2.58
C LYS A 1141 -42.69 -29.09 -2.80
N LYS A 1142 -43.25 -28.97 -4.02
CA LYS A 1142 -44.26 -27.97 -4.36
C LYS A 1142 -45.66 -28.55 -4.11
N SER A 1143 -46.55 -27.74 -3.54
CA SER A 1143 -47.98 -28.07 -3.50
C SER A 1143 -48.51 -28.08 -4.95
N GLY A 1144 -48.96 -29.25 -5.43
CA GLY A 1144 -49.52 -29.43 -6.79
C GLY A 1144 -48.55 -29.87 -7.90
N GLY A 1145 -47.39 -30.48 -7.57
CA GLY A 1145 -46.46 -31.06 -8.54
C GLY A 1145 -46.88 -32.43 -9.10
N ILE A 1146 -46.20 -32.90 -10.16
CA ILE A 1146 -46.52 -34.13 -10.92
C ILE A 1146 -46.37 -35.42 -10.07
N THR A 1147 -45.66 -35.36 -8.94
CA THR A 1147 -45.64 -36.43 -7.93
C THR A 1147 -45.93 -35.86 -6.53
N GLU A 1148 -46.57 -36.63 -5.65
CA GLU A 1148 -46.73 -36.29 -4.22
C GLU A 1148 -45.38 -36.30 -3.44
N GLY A 1149 -44.27 -36.56 -4.14
CA GLY A 1149 -42.92 -36.74 -3.62
C GLY A 1149 -42.05 -35.49 -3.59
N TRP A 1150 -40.77 -35.69 -3.31
CA TRP A 1150 -39.72 -34.66 -3.39
C TRP A 1150 -39.09 -34.70 -4.79
N ASP A 1151 -39.22 -33.62 -5.56
CA ASP A 1151 -38.56 -33.50 -6.85
C ASP A 1151 -37.15 -32.91 -6.70
N VAL A 1152 -36.20 -33.38 -7.50
CA VAL A 1152 -34.88 -32.74 -7.65
C VAL A 1152 -35.10 -31.38 -8.32
N GLY A 1153 -35.00 -30.29 -7.57
CA GLY A 1153 -35.23 -28.93 -8.08
C GLY A 1153 -34.03 -28.38 -8.82
N LYS A 1154 -32.81 -28.58 -8.30
CA LYS A 1154 -31.56 -28.07 -8.89
C LYS A 1154 -30.36 -28.85 -8.39
N VAL A 1155 -29.51 -29.33 -9.28
CA VAL A 1155 -28.17 -29.84 -9.00
C VAL A 1155 -27.17 -28.84 -9.57
N SER A 1156 -26.44 -28.15 -8.71
CA SER A 1156 -25.39 -27.24 -9.12
C SER A 1156 -24.06 -27.66 -8.55
N LEU A 1157 -23.04 -27.52 -9.35
CA LEU A 1157 -21.70 -27.98 -9.11
C LEU A 1157 -20.81 -26.79 -9.44
N THR A 1158 -20.28 -26.16 -8.39
CA THR A 1158 -19.40 -25.01 -8.55
C THR A 1158 -18.01 -25.41 -8.09
N PHE A 1159 -17.05 -25.36 -9.00
CA PHE A 1159 -15.65 -25.61 -8.71
C PHE A 1159 -14.91 -24.30 -8.69
N TYR A 1160 -14.10 -24.12 -7.66
CA TYR A 1160 -13.18 -23.01 -7.59
C TYR A 1160 -11.81 -23.53 -7.96
N ILE A 1161 -11.04 -22.72 -8.67
CA ILE A 1161 -9.61 -23.00 -8.75
C ILE A 1161 -9.09 -22.82 -7.32
N LYS A 1162 -8.52 -23.87 -6.71
CA LYS A 1162 -8.17 -23.98 -5.27
C LYS A 1162 -7.53 -22.70 -4.71
N ASP A 1163 -6.66 -22.09 -5.51
CA ASP A 1163 -5.87 -20.91 -5.15
C ASP A 1163 -6.36 -19.58 -5.77
N PHE A 1164 -7.39 -19.62 -6.63
CA PHE A 1164 -8.01 -18.46 -7.28
C PHE A 1164 -9.54 -18.46 -7.08
N PRO A 1165 -10.05 -18.25 -5.84
CA PRO A 1165 -11.46 -18.43 -5.50
C PRO A 1165 -12.42 -17.38 -6.09
N GLU A 1166 -11.92 -16.34 -6.76
CA GLU A 1166 -12.77 -15.39 -7.50
C GLU A 1166 -13.09 -15.87 -8.92
N LYS A 1167 -12.39 -16.90 -9.40
CA LYS A 1167 -12.62 -17.53 -10.70
C LYS A 1167 -13.20 -18.91 -10.46
N PHE A 1168 -14.35 -19.20 -11.06
CA PHE A 1168 -15.05 -20.44 -10.82
C PHE A 1168 -15.70 -21.00 -12.08
N PHE A 1169 -15.80 -22.31 -12.10
CA PHE A 1169 -16.59 -23.05 -13.07
C PHE A 1169 -17.90 -23.39 -12.39
N SER A 1170 -19.02 -22.97 -12.99
CA SER A 1170 -20.33 -23.34 -12.50
C SER A 1170 -21.04 -24.19 -13.52
N PHE A 1171 -21.48 -25.36 -13.08
CA PHE A 1171 -22.38 -26.24 -13.79
C PHE A 1171 -23.67 -26.30 -12.99
N SER A 1172 -24.81 -26.12 -13.63
CA SER A 1172 -26.10 -26.26 -12.98
C SER A 1172 -27.04 -26.99 -13.89
N VAL A 1173 -27.55 -28.11 -13.41
CA VAL A 1173 -28.58 -28.92 -14.03
C VAL A 1173 -29.84 -28.76 -13.20
N ASN A 1174 -30.97 -28.56 -13.84
CA ASN A 1174 -32.29 -28.75 -13.26
C ASN A 1174 -33.06 -29.71 -14.19
N PRO A 1175 -34.22 -30.26 -13.78
CA PRO A 1175 -34.95 -31.23 -14.60
C PRO A 1175 -35.35 -30.73 -16.00
N TRP A 1176 -35.22 -29.43 -16.25
CA TRP A 1176 -35.69 -28.74 -17.44
C TRP A 1176 -34.56 -28.00 -18.18
N GLY A 1177 -33.29 -28.20 -17.80
CA GLY A 1177 -32.19 -27.45 -18.38
C GLY A 1177 -30.82 -27.59 -17.70
N PHE A 1178 -29.83 -27.12 -18.43
CA PHE A 1178 -28.40 -27.14 -18.16
C PHE A 1178 -27.84 -25.73 -18.35
N ASN A 1179 -26.97 -25.32 -17.44
CA ASN A 1179 -26.19 -24.09 -17.53
C ASN A 1179 -24.74 -24.40 -17.17
N ALA A 1180 -23.80 -24.02 -18.04
CA ALA A 1180 -22.37 -24.06 -17.76
C ALA A 1180 -21.73 -22.73 -18.11
N GLY A 1181 -20.79 -22.28 -17.30
CA GLY A 1181 -20.02 -21.08 -17.62
C GLY A 1181 -18.74 -20.93 -16.81
N ILE A 1182 -17.81 -20.17 -17.40
CA ILE A 1182 -16.59 -19.70 -16.77
C ILE A 1182 -16.78 -18.22 -16.43
N PHE A 1183 -16.53 -17.88 -15.16
CA PHE A 1183 -16.73 -16.54 -14.61
C PHE A 1183 -15.48 -16.03 -13.89
#